data_AF-A0A9P4JYS6-F1
#
_entry.id   AF-A0A9P4JYS6-F1
#
_cell.length_a   1.000
_cell.length_b   1.000
_cell.length_c   1.000
_cell.angle_alpha   90.00
_cell.angle_beta   90.00
_cell.angle_gamma   90.00
#
_symmetry.space_group_name_H-M   'P 1'
#
loop_
_entity.id
_entity.type
_entity.pdbx_description
1 polymer ?
#
loop_
_entity_poly.entity_id
_entity_poly.type
_entity_poly.pdbx_seq_one_letter_code
_entity_poly.pdbx_strand_id
1 'polypeptide(L)'
;MRILSLWSLLAAATLTSASRHLPRRNYSTHDYYAIHVSSPASPAELAAHLGLTYDGPLTALDDHHLFKAPKHDNDIVDDAVQELKKRRRKREVAFEPHILDSVRFTQKQKVKPRHWKRNRLPEIQRVDAQDSDAVKSQEAVARALSIKDPIFGEQWHLFSTKYPGNDLNVTGVWLDGITGKGVTACIVDDGLDMDSEDLKDNFFAEGSYDFNDQVDLPKPRLSDDRHGTRCAGEVAAGKNNACGVGVAYDSKISGVRILSGDITDADEALAINYALGKNDIYSCSWGPPDDGKTMQAPGILIEQAMIKAIQEGRDGKGSIYVFAAGNGASSDDNCNFDGYTNSIYSITVGAIDQTNAHPYYSEACSAQLVVTYSSGSGDAIHTTDVGQNKCTGTHGGTSAAGPLGVGTFALVLQARPDLSWRDVQWLTVMTAVPFDQPSDWTKTSIGKMFSHQFGYGKLDAYAIVEAAKTWELVKPQAWFYSPWMHVKKPIPEGEQGLASVFEVTEEMLKRANFERVEHITLTMNVEHQRRGDLSVELISPDGMSSHLATARRDDDAAIGYVDWTFMSVAHWGEKGIGKWTVILKDTKPNGKTGNFTDWRLRLWGECIDPKIQKLRPMPTEHDDDDHDVISSHPAHTTTISLPAGTPAPSTAPTDVPNRPVRPSNAKTNSPSSSPTTAFETPVSASPSPSQAAEAEKENFLPSPFPTFGVSKRTQIWIYGALALILLFCVSLAIYLFLARRRRMRASRDNYEFEMLDDGDEEGGAGTRMLNGRRRARRGGELYDAFAGESDEELLSESEDEMPYRDEGEFNEKSGAGGASEAGSSGSEMR
;
A
#
# COMPACT_ATOMS: atom_id res chain seq x y z
N MET A 1 -12.59 33.05 51.11
CA MET A 1 -12.95 31.68 50.69
C MET A 1 -13.54 31.56 49.27
N ARG A 2 -13.98 32.63 48.59
CA ARG A 2 -14.56 32.56 47.22
C ARG A 2 -13.59 32.80 46.04
N ILE A 3 -12.33 33.16 46.32
CA ILE A 3 -11.33 33.42 45.27
C ILE A 3 -10.49 32.17 44.96
N LEU A 4 -10.26 31.30 45.96
CA LEU A 4 -9.54 30.03 45.77
C LEU A 4 -10.34 29.00 44.95
N SER A 5 -11.68 29.06 44.98
CA SER A 5 -12.55 28.17 44.21
C SER A 5 -12.57 28.48 42.71
N LEU A 6 -12.33 29.73 42.31
CA LEU A 6 -12.24 30.13 40.90
C LEU A 6 -10.92 29.71 40.25
N TRP A 7 -9.81 29.72 41.00
CA TRP A 7 -8.53 29.24 40.50
C TRP A 7 -8.48 27.72 40.35
N SER A 8 -9.17 26.97 41.22
CA SER A 8 -9.33 25.52 41.03
C SER A 8 -10.27 25.16 39.88
N LEU A 9 -11.27 25.99 39.58
CA LEU A 9 -12.15 25.82 38.41
C LEU A 9 -11.46 26.24 37.09
N LEU A 10 -10.63 27.29 37.11
CA LEU A 10 -9.78 27.63 35.97
C LEU A 10 -8.67 26.59 35.75
N ALA A 11 -8.04 26.09 36.81
CA ALA A 11 -7.04 25.03 36.71
C ALA A 11 -7.66 23.71 36.21
N ALA A 12 -8.87 23.37 36.65
CA ALA A 12 -9.63 22.24 36.12
C ALA A 12 -10.06 22.47 34.66
N ALA A 13 -10.45 23.70 34.28
CA ALA A 13 -10.78 24.04 32.90
C ALA A 13 -9.56 24.04 31.97
N THR A 14 -8.36 24.39 32.47
CA THR A 14 -7.09 24.31 31.72
C THR A 14 -6.50 22.89 31.69
N LEU A 15 -6.89 22.01 32.62
CA LEU A 15 -6.54 20.58 32.58
C LEU A 15 -7.48 19.75 31.69
N THR A 16 -8.71 20.23 31.46
CA THR A 16 -9.63 19.63 30.46
C THR A 16 -9.38 20.11 29.03
N SER A 17 -8.48 21.08 28.84
CA SER A 17 -7.95 21.46 27.51
C SER A 17 -6.54 20.90 27.28
N ALA A 18 -6.23 19.73 27.86
CA ALA A 18 -5.11 18.94 27.37
C ALA A 18 -5.34 18.73 25.86
N SER A 19 -4.43 19.26 25.06
CA SER A 19 -4.47 19.32 23.59
C SER A 19 -5.15 18.08 22.99
N ARG A 20 -6.17 18.28 22.15
CA ARG A 20 -6.80 17.21 21.35
C ARG A 20 -5.78 16.43 20.50
N HIS A 21 -4.60 17.01 20.29
CA HIS A 21 -3.52 16.46 19.49
C HIS A 21 -2.27 16.23 20.33
N LEU A 22 -1.59 15.13 20.08
CA LEU A 22 -0.27 14.85 20.64
C LEU A 22 0.71 16.01 20.31
N PRO A 23 1.69 16.28 21.18
CA PRO A 23 2.73 17.27 20.91
C PRO A 23 3.45 17.00 19.59
N ARG A 24 3.99 18.06 18.97
CA ARG A 24 4.74 17.92 17.74
C ARG A 24 5.97 17.02 17.94
N ARG A 25 6.04 15.92 17.20
CA ARG A 25 7.10 14.91 17.20
C ARG A 25 8.23 15.32 16.26
N ASN A 26 9.46 15.15 16.74
CA ASN A 26 10.70 15.41 16.00
C ASN A 26 11.67 14.22 16.14
N TYR A 27 11.65 13.33 15.14
CA TYR A 27 12.44 12.10 15.08
C TYR A 27 13.94 12.32 14.81
N SER A 28 14.37 13.54 14.48
CA SER A 28 15.79 13.84 14.28
C SER A 28 16.56 13.95 15.60
N THR A 29 15.88 14.40 16.66
CA THR A 29 16.49 14.73 17.96
C THR A 29 16.03 13.81 19.09
N HIS A 30 14.87 13.17 18.94
CA HIS A 30 14.25 12.34 19.97
C HIS A 30 13.86 10.98 19.43
N ASP A 31 13.94 9.98 20.29
CA ASP A 31 13.33 8.67 20.10
C ASP A 31 11.95 8.65 20.77
N TYR A 32 11.01 7.96 20.14
CA TYR A 32 9.63 7.84 20.62
C TYR A 32 9.30 6.38 20.91
N TYR A 33 8.44 6.14 21.89
CA TYR A 33 8.04 4.82 22.35
C TYR A 33 6.53 4.74 22.42
N ALA A 34 5.95 3.75 21.76
CA ALA A 34 4.58 3.33 22.01
C ALA A 34 4.61 2.24 23.08
N ILE A 35 3.98 2.47 24.23
CA ILE A 35 4.00 1.54 25.37
C ILE A 35 2.58 1.29 25.83
N HIS A 36 2.22 0.01 25.96
CA HIS A 36 1.00 -0.41 26.62
C HIS A 36 1.24 -0.50 28.13
N VAL A 37 0.52 0.33 28.89
CA VAL A 37 0.64 0.43 30.35
C VAL A 37 -0.65 -0.09 31.00
N SER A 38 -0.60 -1.27 31.63
CA SER A 38 -1.78 -1.82 32.29
C SER A 38 -2.11 -1.09 33.60
N SER A 39 -3.39 -0.79 33.82
CA SER A 39 -3.94 -0.27 35.09
C SER A 39 -3.59 -1.18 36.29
N PRO A 40 -3.23 -0.63 37.49
CA PRO A 40 -3.41 0.75 37.95
C PRO A 40 -2.18 1.68 37.82
N ALA A 41 -1.12 1.29 37.09
CA ALA A 41 0.08 2.11 37.00
C ALA A 41 -0.17 3.41 36.22
N SER A 42 0.37 4.53 36.72
CA SER A 42 0.26 5.82 36.02
C SER A 42 1.33 5.94 34.92
N PRO A 43 0.95 6.25 33.66
CA PRO A 43 1.92 6.52 32.58
C PRO A 43 2.96 7.57 32.97
N ALA A 44 2.56 8.61 33.72
CA ALA A 44 3.47 9.65 34.18
C ALA A 44 4.52 9.13 35.19
N GLU A 45 4.15 8.17 36.04
CA GLU A 45 5.09 7.52 36.97
C GLU A 45 6.08 6.62 36.24
N LEU A 46 5.60 5.87 35.23
CA LEU A 46 6.45 5.06 34.37
C LEU A 46 7.47 5.93 33.63
N ALA A 47 7.03 7.06 33.09
CA ALA A 47 7.90 8.05 32.45
C ALA A 47 8.98 8.54 33.41
N ALA A 48 8.59 8.95 34.63
CA ALA A 48 9.52 9.40 35.66
C ALA A 48 10.54 8.31 36.07
N HIS A 49 10.10 7.05 36.16
CA HIS A 49 10.97 5.92 36.50
C HIS A 49 12.02 5.63 35.42
N LEU A 50 11.62 5.69 34.15
CA LEU A 50 12.49 5.42 33.00
C LEU A 50 13.27 6.65 32.52
N GLY A 51 13.03 7.83 33.09
CA GLY A 51 13.61 9.09 32.63
C GLY A 51 13.06 9.56 31.27
N LEU A 52 11.86 9.12 30.91
CA LEU A 52 11.16 9.51 29.69
C LEU A 52 10.27 10.73 29.93
N THR A 53 9.90 11.42 28.85
CA THR A 53 8.82 12.41 28.85
C THR A 53 7.55 11.77 28.33
N TYR A 54 6.44 11.91 29.04
CA TYR A 54 5.13 11.45 28.59
C TYR A 54 4.49 12.48 27.65
N ASP A 55 4.18 12.06 26.43
CA ASP A 55 3.58 12.94 25.40
C ASP A 55 2.06 12.85 25.37
N GLY A 56 1.47 11.70 25.68
CA GLY A 56 0.02 11.53 25.74
C GLY A 56 -0.45 10.12 25.37
N PRO A 57 -1.78 9.89 25.38
CA PRO A 57 -2.35 8.63 24.95
C PRO A 57 -2.25 8.46 23.43
N LEU A 58 -2.02 7.23 22.98
CA LEU A 58 -2.11 6.83 21.58
C LEU A 58 -3.57 6.47 21.30
N THR A 59 -4.41 7.45 20.96
CA THR A 59 -5.88 7.29 20.90
C THR A 59 -6.39 6.19 19.97
N ALA A 60 -5.57 5.75 19.01
CA ALA A 60 -5.85 4.60 18.15
C ALA A 60 -5.97 3.28 18.92
N LEU A 61 -5.44 3.19 20.14
CA LEU A 61 -5.37 1.98 20.96
C LEU A 61 -5.61 2.29 22.43
N ASP A 62 -6.38 1.43 23.10
CA ASP A 62 -6.62 1.60 24.53
C ASP A 62 -5.38 1.24 25.34
N ASP A 63 -5.16 1.96 26.45
CA ASP A 63 -4.04 1.79 27.37
C ASP A 63 -2.63 1.89 26.73
N HIS A 64 -2.55 2.36 25.47
CA HIS A 64 -1.30 2.66 24.78
C HIS A 64 -0.98 4.15 24.89
N HIS A 65 0.29 4.43 25.10
CA HIS A 65 0.79 5.75 25.44
C HIS A 65 2.08 6.05 24.68
N LEU A 66 2.25 7.31 24.27
CA LEU A 66 3.48 7.77 23.65
C LEU A 66 4.39 8.46 24.66
N PHE A 67 5.66 8.07 24.60
CA PHE A 67 6.74 8.63 25.40
C PHE A 67 7.87 9.05 24.47
N LYS A 68 8.68 10.00 24.93
CA LYS A 68 9.89 10.43 24.21
C LYS A 68 11.11 10.49 25.11
N ALA A 69 12.28 10.28 24.50
CA ALA A 69 13.59 10.46 25.10
C ALA A 69 14.51 11.15 24.09
N PRO A 70 15.59 11.83 24.54
CA PRO A 70 16.69 12.19 23.65
C PRO A 70 17.20 10.97 22.90
N LYS A 71 17.63 11.17 21.65
CA LYS A 71 18.07 10.08 20.78
C LYS A 71 19.23 9.28 21.38
N HIS A 72 19.14 7.96 21.29
CA HIS A 72 20.12 7.02 21.82
C HIS A 72 20.12 5.72 21.01
N ASP A 73 21.22 4.97 21.07
CA ASP A 73 21.42 3.83 20.16
C ASP A 73 20.55 2.62 20.53
N ASN A 74 20.35 2.37 21.83
CA ASN A 74 19.62 1.19 22.32
C ASN A 74 18.10 1.45 22.48
N ASP A 75 17.34 0.46 22.94
CA ASP A 75 15.96 0.64 23.39
C ASP A 75 15.93 0.73 24.91
N ILE A 76 15.84 1.95 25.48
CA ILE A 76 15.84 2.15 26.95
C ILE A 76 14.74 1.35 27.65
N VAL A 77 13.57 1.22 27.02
CA VAL A 77 12.40 0.60 27.66
C VAL A 77 12.56 -0.91 27.66
N ASP A 78 12.89 -1.49 26.51
CA ASP A 78 13.14 -2.94 26.44
C ASP A 78 14.34 -3.32 27.31
N ASP A 79 15.45 -2.59 27.24
CA ASP A 79 16.63 -2.83 28.08
C ASP A 79 16.27 -2.85 29.58
N ALA A 80 15.45 -1.90 30.04
CA ALA A 80 15.00 -1.85 31.43
C ALA A 80 14.10 -3.04 31.81
N VAL A 81 13.18 -3.43 30.93
CA VAL A 81 12.28 -4.57 31.13
C VAL A 81 13.09 -5.88 31.16
N GLN A 82 14.03 -6.07 30.25
CA GLN A 82 14.87 -7.27 30.19
C GLN A 82 15.83 -7.35 31.38
N GLU A 83 16.42 -6.25 31.82
CA GLU A 83 17.28 -6.23 33.00
C GLU A 83 16.49 -6.56 34.28
N LEU A 84 15.26 -6.07 34.44
CA LEU A 84 14.40 -6.49 35.55
C LEU A 84 14.12 -8.00 35.52
N LYS A 85 13.75 -8.54 34.35
CA LYS A 85 13.52 -10.00 34.17
C LYS A 85 14.78 -10.79 34.55
N LYS A 86 15.96 -10.34 34.13
CA LYS A 86 17.25 -10.97 34.43
C LYS A 86 17.61 -10.93 35.92
N ARG A 87 17.44 -9.79 36.59
CA ARG A 87 17.70 -9.63 38.04
C ARG A 87 16.77 -10.51 38.88
N ARG A 88 15.50 -10.65 38.48
CA ARG A 88 14.56 -11.58 39.11
C ARG A 88 14.95 -13.04 38.92
N ARG A 89 15.39 -13.44 37.71
CA ARG A 89 15.92 -14.80 37.47
C ARG A 89 17.14 -15.11 38.35
N LYS A 90 17.99 -14.12 38.62
CA LYS A 90 19.13 -14.23 39.53
C LYS A 90 18.79 -14.10 41.02
N ARG A 91 17.51 -13.88 41.37
CA ARG A 91 17.03 -13.64 42.74
C ARG A 91 17.69 -12.42 43.43
N GLU A 92 18.16 -11.44 42.64
CA GLU A 92 18.78 -10.20 43.13
C GLU A 92 17.73 -9.17 43.57
N VAL A 93 16.47 -9.33 43.16
CA VAL A 93 15.33 -8.46 43.47
C VAL A 93 14.18 -9.35 43.94
N ALA A 94 13.48 -8.92 45.00
CA ALA A 94 12.29 -9.60 45.50
C ALA A 94 11.17 -9.60 44.44
N PHE A 95 10.28 -10.59 44.49
CA PHE A 95 9.10 -10.68 43.61
C PHE A 95 8.00 -9.66 43.97
N GLU A 96 8.37 -8.49 44.48
CA GLU A 96 7.43 -7.40 44.72
C GLU A 96 7.00 -6.77 43.37
N PRO A 97 5.75 -6.26 43.29
CA PRO A 97 5.26 -5.58 42.09
C PRO A 97 6.17 -4.39 41.76
N HIS A 98 6.76 -4.42 40.57
CA HIS A 98 7.59 -3.34 40.06
C HIS A 98 6.80 -2.54 39.02
N ILE A 99 7.08 -1.25 38.87
CA ILE A 99 6.34 -0.41 37.90
C ILE A 99 6.49 -0.95 36.46
N LEU A 100 7.65 -1.48 36.10
CA LEU A 100 7.87 -2.11 34.79
C LEU A 100 7.02 -3.37 34.54
N ASP A 101 6.38 -3.96 35.56
CA ASP A 101 5.44 -5.07 35.38
C ASP A 101 4.13 -4.60 34.73
N SER A 102 3.85 -3.30 34.74
CA SER A 102 2.72 -2.74 34.02
C SER A 102 2.97 -2.62 32.52
N VAL A 103 4.21 -2.74 32.05
CA VAL A 103 4.54 -2.69 30.62
C VAL A 103 4.17 -4.02 29.98
N ARG A 104 3.10 -4.01 29.19
CA ARG A 104 2.61 -5.19 28.45
C ARG A 104 3.19 -5.30 27.05
N PHE A 105 3.49 -4.15 26.47
CA PHE A 105 4.06 -4.01 25.14
C PHE A 105 4.90 -2.74 25.10
N THR A 106 6.01 -2.76 24.36
CA THR A 106 6.83 -1.58 24.10
C THR A 106 7.43 -1.67 22.72
N GLN A 107 7.39 -0.58 21.97
CA GLN A 107 8.02 -0.48 20.66
C GLN A 107 8.64 0.90 20.49
N LYS A 108 9.98 0.93 20.37
CA LYS A 108 10.72 2.09 19.88
C LYS A 108 10.30 2.38 18.44
N GLN A 109 9.76 3.56 18.23
CA GLN A 109 9.25 4.01 16.95
C GLN A 109 10.40 4.29 15.99
N LYS A 110 10.31 3.72 14.80
CA LYS A 110 11.26 3.93 13.70
C LYS A 110 10.53 4.63 12.56
N VAL A 111 11.19 5.63 12.03
CA VAL A 111 10.75 6.32 10.81
C VAL A 111 10.85 5.33 9.66
N LYS A 112 9.72 5.04 9.01
CA LYS A 112 9.66 4.14 7.86
C LYS A 112 9.79 4.96 6.57
N PRO A 113 10.34 4.39 5.50
CA PRO A 113 10.20 4.98 4.17
C PRO A 113 8.71 5.22 3.85
N ARG A 114 8.41 6.31 3.15
CA ARG A 114 7.04 6.60 2.69
C ARG A 114 6.42 5.40 1.95
N HIS A 115 5.15 5.13 2.23
CA HIS A 115 4.32 4.23 1.42
C HIS A 115 4.16 4.78 -0.01
N TRP A 116 3.86 3.90 -0.96
CA TRP A 116 3.76 4.28 -2.36
C TRP A 116 2.33 4.61 -2.74
N LYS A 117 2.13 5.82 -3.28
CA LYS A 117 0.86 6.22 -3.91
C LYS A 117 0.64 5.36 -5.15
N ARG A 118 -0.54 4.76 -5.31
CA ARG A 118 -0.85 3.88 -6.44
C ARG A 118 -1.28 4.65 -7.71
N ASN A 119 -0.53 5.69 -8.08
CA ASN A 119 -0.80 6.48 -9.28
C ASN A 119 -0.15 5.90 -10.54
N ARG A 120 -0.91 5.83 -11.62
CA ARG A 120 -0.39 5.63 -12.99
C ARG A 120 -0.92 6.75 -13.88
N LEU A 121 -0.03 7.33 -14.68
CA LEU A 121 -0.42 8.24 -15.75
C LEU A 121 -0.82 7.40 -16.98
N PRO A 122 -2.07 7.49 -17.46
CA PRO A 122 -2.50 6.72 -18.62
C PRO A 122 -1.98 7.32 -19.92
N GLU A 123 -1.74 6.45 -20.91
CA GLU A 123 -1.52 6.87 -22.30
C GLU A 123 -2.89 7.06 -22.98
N ILE A 124 -3.22 8.31 -23.33
CA ILE A 124 -4.49 8.65 -23.97
C ILE A 124 -4.34 8.54 -25.48
N GLN A 125 -5.12 7.67 -26.11
CA GLN A 125 -5.30 7.63 -27.56
C GLN A 125 -6.71 8.09 -27.92
N ARG A 126 -6.82 9.14 -28.74
CA ARG A 126 -8.11 9.64 -29.22
C ARG A 126 -8.64 8.75 -30.34
N VAL A 127 -9.70 7.97 -30.07
CA VAL A 127 -10.46 7.26 -31.11
C VAL A 127 -11.98 7.14 -30.80
N ASP A 128 -12.78 7.71 -31.71
CA ASP A 128 -14.16 7.53 -32.22
C ASP A 128 -15.43 7.14 -31.41
N ALA A 129 -16.52 7.71 -31.98
CA ALA A 129 -17.99 7.48 -31.99
C ALA A 129 -18.74 7.06 -30.70
N GLN A 130 -19.59 7.96 -30.20
CA GLN A 130 -20.55 7.74 -29.11
C GLN A 130 -21.87 7.14 -29.60
N ASP A 131 -22.55 6.37 -28.74
CA ASP A 131 -23.91 5.92 -28.99
C ASP A 131 -24.90 7.08 -28.80
N SER A 132 -25.65 7.41 -29.86
CA SER A 132 -26.54 8.58 -29.87
C SER A 132 -27.75 8.48 -28.92
N ASP A 133 -28.19 7.27 -28.56
CA ASP A 133 -29.29 7.08 -27.62
C ASP A 133 -28.77 7.09 -26.18
N ALA A 134 -27.56 6.59 -25.95
CA ALA A 134 -26.87 6.73 -24.67
C ALA A 134 -26.59 8.20 -24.33
N VAL A 135 -26.14 9.01 -25.29
CA VAL A 135 -25.95 10.47 -25.11
C VAL A 135 -27.26 11.16 -24.71
N LYS A 136 -28.37 10.88 -25.41
CA LYS A 136 -29.69 11.45 -25.04
C LYS A 136 -30.12 11.04 -23.63
N SER A 137 -29.80 9.81 -23.23
CA SER A 137 -30.11 9.28 -21.90
C SER A 137 -29.29 9.96 -20.81
N GLN A 138 -27.97 10.14 -21.04
CA GLN A 138 -27.09 10.89 -20.15
C GLN A 138 -27.58 12.33 -19.98
N GLU A 139 -27.93 13.01 -21.07
CA GLU A 139 -28.50 14.37 -21.01
C GLU A 139 -29.84 14.42 -20.26
N ALA A 140 -30.70 13.40 -20.43
CA ALA A 140 -31.97 13.32 -19.72
C ALA A 140 -31.76 13.17 -18.21
N VAL A 141 -30.81 12.33 -17.80
CA VAL A 141 -30.39 12.19 -16.39
C VAL A 141 -29.83 13.50 -15.86
N ALA A 142 -28.91 14.14 -16.60
CA ALA A 142 -28.33 15.42 -16.21
C ALA A 142 -29.41 16.50 -16.03
N ARG A 143 -30.39 16.58 -16.94
CA ARG A 143 -31.55 17.48 -16.80
C ARG A 143 -32.42 17.14 -15.59
N ALA A 144 -32.73 15.86 -15.37
CA ALA A 144 -33.57 15.42 -14.26
C ALA A 144 -32.93 15.73 -12.90
N LEU A 145 -31.62 15.52 -12.77
CA LEU A 145 -30.85 15.77 -11.56
C LEU A 145 -30.31 17.21 -11.48
N SER A 146 -30.54 18.03 -12.50
CA SER A 146 -29.99 19.39 -12.63
C SER A 146 -28.46 19.46 -12.52
N ILE A 147 -27.77 18.47 -13.08
CA ILE A 147 -26.30 18.43 -13.22
C ILE A 147 -25.91 19.38 -14.35
N LYS A 148 -24.98 20.30 -14.07
CA LYS A 148 -24.46 21.27 -15.05
C LYS A 148 -22.93 21.32 -15.05
N ASP A 149 -22.32 20.39 -14.34
CA ASP A 149 -20.90 20.26 -14.13
C ASP A 149 -20.20 19.95 -15.47
N PRO A 150 -19.18 20.74 -15.86
CA PRO A 150 -18.67 20.78 -17.23
C PRO A 150 -18.13 19.45 -17.75
N ILE A 151 -17.54 18.62 -16.89
CA ILE A 151 -16.92 17.34 -17.29
C ILE A 151 -17.82 16.13 -17.02
N PHE A 152 -19.07 16.30 -16.56
CA PHE A 152 -19.98 15.16 -16.32
C PHE A 152 -20.19 14.30 -17.58
N GLY A 153 -20.20 14.94 -18.76
CA GLY A 153 -20.27 14.23 -20.04
C GLY A 153 -19.07 13.32 -20.33
N GLU A 154 -17.91 13.61 -19.71
CA GLU A 154 -16.65 12.88 -19.84
C GLU A 154 -16.47 11.81 -18.74
N GLN A 155 -17.25 11.87 -17.65
CA GLN A 155 -17.22 10.89 -16.55
C GLN A 155 -17.93 9.58 -16.93
N TRP A 156 -17.34 8.85 -17.89
CA TRP A 156 -17.86 7.58 -18.41
C TRP A 156 -18.04 6.51 -17.34
N HIS A 157 -17.25 6.56 -16.26
CA HIS A 157 -17.35 5.66 -15.12
C HIS A 157 -18.68 5.83 -14.33
N LEU A 158 -19.35 6.98 -14.44
CA LEU A 158 -20.67 7.24 -13.84
C LEU A 158 -21.80 6.93 -14.83
N PHE A 159 -21.59 7.23 -16.12
CA PHE A 159 -22.53 6.92 -17.20
C PHE A 159 -21.78 6.80 -18.53
N SER A 160 -21.72 5.61 -19.11
CA SER A 160 -20.94 5.36 -20.32
C SER A 160 -21.78 5.57 -21.59
N THR A 161 -21.37 6.52 -22.43
CA THR A 161 -22.00 6.76 -23.75
C THR A 161 -21.32 6.02 -24.88
N LYS A 162 -20.08 5.56 -24.69
CA LYS A 162 -19.31 4.81 -25.69
C LYS A 162 -19.54 3.30 -25.58
N TYR A 163 -19.64 2.80 -24.35
CA TYR A 163 -19.88 1.39 -24.06
C TYR A 163 -21.06 1.28 -23.07
N PRO A 164 -22.31 1.41 -23.53
CA PRO A 164 -23.48 1.42 -22.64
C PRO A 164 -23.50 0.22 -21.68
N GLY A 165 -23.61 0.49 -20.38
CA GLY A 165 -23.57 -0.52 -19.32
C GLY A 165 -22.16 -0.84 -18.79
N ASN A 166 -21.10 -0.27 -19.37
CA ASN A 166 -19.75 -0.26 -18.80
C ASN A 166 -19.54 1.00 -17.95
N ASP A 167 -20.37 1.15 -16.93
CA ASP A 167 -20.34 2.20 -15.93
C ASP A 167 -20.78 1.62 -14.59
N LEU A 168 -20.66 2.40 -13.53
CA LEU A 168 -20.96 2.00 -12.15
C LEU A 168 -22.47 1.79 -11.90
N ASN A 169 -23.34 2.09 -12.87
CA ASN A 169 -24.79 2.02 -12.75
C ASN A 169 -25.33 2.88 -11.58
N VAL A 170 -24.79 4.09 -11.39
CA VAL A 170 -25.10 4.94 -10.23
C VAL A 170 -26.32 5.84 -10.44
N THR A 171 -26.68 6.16 -11.68
CA THR A 171 -27.69 7.20 -11.96
C THR A 171 -29.09 6.83 -11.47
N GLY A 172 -29.44 5.54 -11.45
CA GLY A 172 -30.69 5.06 -10.86
C GLY A 172 -30.78 5.33 -9.36
N VAL A 173 -29.66 5.18 -8.65
CA VAL A 173 -29.54 5.44 -7.20
C VAL A 173 -29.74 6.94 -6.90
N TRP A 174 -29.17 7.80 -7.74
CA TRP A 174 -29.37 9.25 -7.61
C TRP A 174 -30.80 9.69 -7.88
N LEU A 175 -31.49 9.07 -8.84
CA LEU A 175 -32.90 9.33 -9.13
C LEU A 175 -33.81 8.91 -7.98
N ASP A 176 -33.40 7.92 -7.19
CA ASP A 176 -34.04 7.51 -5.93
C ASP A 176 -33.75 8.47 -4.75
N GLY A 177 -32.93 9.50 -4.95
CA GLY A 177 -32.56 10.48 -3.92
C GLY A 177 -31.48 10.01 -2.96
N ILE A 178 -30.73 8.96 -3.31
CA ILE A 178 -29.60 8.45 -2.55
C ILE A 178 -28.31 8.99 -3.17
N THR A 179 -27.57 9.80 -2.42
CA THR A 179 -26.48 10.67 -2.92
C THR A 179 -25.27 10.72 -1.99
N GLY A 180 -25.24 9.91 -0.93
CA GLY A 180 -24.20 9.85 0.11
C GLY A 180 -24.49 10.69 1.35
N LYS A 181 -25.63 11.37 1.40
CA LYS A 181 -25.97 12.31 2.46
C LYS A 181 -25.94 11.65 3.85
N GLY A 182 -25.18 12.27 4.75
CA GLY A 182 -25.07 11.83 6.15
C GLY A 182 -23.96 10.79 6.38
N VAL A 183 -23.18 10.46 5.35
CA VAL A 183 -22.02 9.59 5.44
C VAL A 183 -20.75 10.42 5.25
N THR A 184 -19.71 10.10 6.01
CA THR A 184 -18.39 10.75 5.91
C THR A 184 -17.33 9.76 5.45
N ALA A 185 -16.69 10.04 4.32
CA ALA A 185 -15.54 9.28 3.84
C ALA A 185 -14.23 10.04 4.16
N CYS A 186 -13.18 9.30 4.51
CA CYS A 186 -11.85 9.83 4.81
C CYS A 186 -10.85 9.34 3.76
N ILE A 187 -10.19 10.27 3.07
CA ILE A 187 -9.09 9.97 2.16
C ILE A 187 -7.78 10.00 2.96
N VAL A 188 -7.21 8.81 3.20
CA VAL A 188 -5.93 8.66 3.91
C VAL A 188 -4.83 8.65 2.84
N ASP A 189 -4.21 9.79 2.57
CA ASP A 189 -3.34 9.97 1.39
C ASP A 189 -2.30 11.11 1.55
N ASP A 190 -2.03 11.88 0.49
CA ASP A 190 -1.04 12.95 0.39
C ASP A 190 -1.60 14.36 0.64
N GLY A 191 -2.86 14.42 1.08
CA GLY A 191 -3.58 15.65 1.36
C GLY A 191 -4.89 15.75 0.60
N LEU A 192 -5.66 16.77 0.94
CA LEU A 192 -6.95 17.08 0.31
C LEU A 192 -7.03 18.59 0.15
N ASP A 193 -7.18 19.04 -1.10
CA ASP A 193 -7.37 20.46 -1.41
C ASP A 193 -8.79 20.90 -0.99
N MET A 194 -8.91 21.28 0.27
CA MET A 194 -10.16 21.74 0.88
C MET A 194 -10.66 23.07 0.31
N ASP A 195 -9.79 23.80 -0.40
CA ASP A 195 -10.12 25.09 -1.01
C ASP A 195 -10.67 24.91 -2.45
N SER A 196 -10.67 23.68 -2.99
CA SER A 196 -11.25 23.37 -4.30
C SER A 196 -12.73 23.73 -4.33
N GLU A 197 -13.16 24.40 -5.41
CA GLU A 197 -14.57 24.74 -5.62
C GLU A 197 -15.47 23.51 -5.65
N ASP A 198 -14.93 22.36 -6.06
CA ASP A 198 -15.64 21.10 -6.17
C ASP A 198 -15.75 20.33 -4.83
N LEU A 199 -14.86 20.62 -3.87
CA LEU A 199 -14.77 19.88 -2.60
C LEU A 199 -15.12 20.69 -1.35
N LYS A 200 -14.97 22.02 -1.38
CA LYS A 200 -15.07 22.90 -0.19
C LYS A 200 -16.38 22.76 0.59
N ASP A 201 -17.50 22.55 -0.10
CA ASP A 201 -18.82 22.43 0.55
C ASP A 201 -18.99 21.07 1.25
N ASN A 202 -18.31 20.05 0.74
CA ASN A 202 -18.31 18.69 1.27
C ASN A 202 -17.16 18.42 2.24
N PHE A 203 -16.14 19.29 2.29
CA PHE A 203 -15.00 19.13 3.18
C PHE A 203 -15.42 19.06 4.66
N PHE A 204 -14.83 18.10 5.38
CA PHE A 204 -15.10 17.83 6.79
C PHE A 204 -13.83 17.96 7.62
N ALA A 205 -13.60 19.18 8.11
CA ALA A 205 -12.42 19.54 8.90
C ALA A 205 -12.28 18.70 10.18
N GLU A 206 -13.38 18.41 10.86
CA GLU A 206 -13.37 17.67 12.13
C GLU A 206 -12.90 16.21 12.01
N GLY A 207 -12.93 15.65 10.81
CA GLY A 207 -12.41 14.31 10.47
C GLY A 207 -11.07 14.34 9.75
N SER A 208 -10.44 15.51 9.61
CA SER A 208 -9.21 15.72 8.83
C SER A 208 -8.00 16.06 9.71
N TYR A 209 -6.79 15.70 9.25
CA TYR A 209 -5.51 16.03 9.91
C TYR A 209 -4.30 15.85 8.99
N ASP A 210 -3.22 16.57 9.25
CA ASP A 210 -1.92 16.40 8.59
C ASP A 210 -0.91 15.76 9.56
N PHE A 211 -0.57 14.48 9.37
CA PHE A 211 0.42 13.79 10.20
C PHE A 211 1.87 14.06 9.74
N ASN A 212 2.08 14.40 8.46
CA ASN A 212 3.41 14.74 7.97
C ASN A 212 3.93 16.04 8.60
N ASP A 213 3.09 17.07 8.65
CA ASP A 213 3.44 18.38 9.21
C ASP A 213 2.87 18.63 10.61
N GLN A 214 1.97 17.77 11.07
CA GLN A 214 1.38 17.76 12.41
C GLN A 214 0.56 19.01 12.69
N VAL A 215 -0.41 19.28 11.81
CA VAL A 215 -1.37 20.40 11.87
C VAL A 215 -2.78 19.94 11.49
N ASP A 216 -3.78 20.75 11.82
CA ASP A 216 -5.20 20.35 11.67
C ASP A 216 -5.65 20.19 10.20
N LEU A 217 -5.11 20.98 9.28
CA LEU A 217 -5.58 21.02 7.89
C LEU A 217 -4.69 20.16 6.98
N PRO A 218 -5.25 19.19 6.23
CA PRO A 218 -4.51 18.25 5.37
C PRO A 218 -4.14 18.87 4.01
N LYS A 219 -3.70 20.14 4.01
CA LYS A 219 -3.50 20.89 2.77
C LYS A 219 -2.35 20.27 1.96
N PRO A 220 -2.53 19.97 0.65
CA PRO A 220 -1.46 19.56 -0.23
C PRO A 220 -0.34 20.60 -0.26
N ARG A 221 0.94 20.19 -0.21
CA ARG A 221 2.08 21.12 -0.15
C ARG A 221 3.16 20.84 -1.18
N LEU A 222 3.43 19.56 -1.44
CA LEU A 222 4.42 19.15 -2.42
C LEU A 222 3.82 19.18 -3.82
N SER A 223 4.67 19.30 -4.84
CA SER A 223 4.23 19.34 -6.24
C SER A 223 3.52 18.05 -6.69
N ASP A 224 3.84 16.93 -6.03
CA ASP A 224 3.26 15.61 -6.22
C ASP A 224 2.13 15.29 -5.23
N ASP A 225 1.75 16.23 -4.34
CA ASP A 225 0.56 16.10 -3.48
C ASP A 225 -0.68 16.42 -4.31
N ARG A 226 -1.12 15.49 -5.13
CA ARG A 226 -2.33 15.63 -5.97
C ARG A 226 -3.27 14.45 -5.85
N HIS A 227 -2.78 13.34 -5.31
CA HIS A 227 -3.44 12.05 -5.37
C HIS A 227 -4.69 12.03 -4.51
N GLY A 228 -4.60 12.46 -3.25
CA GLY A 228 -5.74 12.47 -2.33
C GLY A 228 -6.87 13.41 -2.78
N THR A 229 -6.54 14.56 -3.39
CA THR A 229 -7.55 15.46 -3.98
C THR A 229 -8.30 14.83 -5.14
N ARG A 230 -7.61 14.08 -6.01
CA ARG A 230 -8.24 13.37 -7.13
C ARG A 230 -9.19 12.27 -6.64
N CYS A 231 -8.73 11.47 -5.68
CA CYS A 231 -9.54 10.45 -5.01
C CYS A 231 -10.75 11.04 -4.28
N ALA A 232 -10.59 12.18 -3.60
CA ALA A 232 -11.68 12.90 -2.93
C ALA A 232 -12.78 13.32 -3.92
N GLY A 233 -12.40 13.80 -5.10
CA GLY A 233 -13.34 14.20 -6.17
C GLY A 233 -14.18 13.03 -6.67
N GLU A 234 -13.59 11.84 -6.83
CA GLU A 234 -14.32 10.64 -7.27
C GLU A 234 -15.42 10.24 -6.28
N VAL A 235 -15.16 10.43 -4.97
CA VAL A 235 -16.12 10.11 -3.91
C VAL A 235 -17.19 11.19 -3.81
N ALA A 236 -16.79 12.46 -3.65
CA ALA A 236 -17.65 13.52 -3.14
C ALA A 236 -17.42 14.89 -3.79
N ALA A 237 -16.94 14.96 -5.04
CA ALA A 237 -17.08 16.16 -5.86
C ALA A 237 -18.56 16.61 -5.88
N GLY A 238 -18.80 17.87 -5.54
CA GLY A 238 -20.13 18.41 -5.36
C GLY A 238 -20.81 18.64 -6.70
N LYS A 239 -22.12 18.41 -6.78
CA LYS A 239 -22.91 18.84 -7.94
C LYS A 239 -23.13 20.36 -7.88
N ASN A 240 -22.14 21.14 -8.33
CA ASN A 240 -22.07 22.59 -8.08
C ASN A 240 -21.53 23.44 -9.24
N ASN A 241 -21.54 22.91 -10.47
CA ASN A 241 -21.00 23.50 -11.70
C ASN A 241 -19.46 23.62 -11.75
N ALA A 242 -18.72 22.99 -10.83
CA ALA A 242 -17.26 22.91 -10.87
C ALA A 242 -16.85 21.50 -11.30
N CYS A 243 -15.94 21.38 -12.27
CA CYS A 243 -15.45 20.09 -12.76
C CYS A 243 -16.56 19.07 -13.06
N GLY A 244 -16.72 18.05 -12.23
CA GLY A 244 -17.59 16.89 -12.44
C GLY A 244 -18.49 16.64 -11.23
N VAL A 245 -18.85 15.39 -11.02
CA VAL A 245 -19.68 14.96 -9.88
C VAL A 245 -19.06 13.71 -9.26
N GLY A 246 -19.04 13.63 -7.94
CA GLY A 246 -18.62 12.44 -7.21
C GLY A 246 -19.73 11.38 -7.18
N VAL A 247 -19.36 10.11 -7.00
CA VAL A 247 -20.33 9.00 -6.88
C VAL A 247 -21.36 9.28 -5.77
N ALA A 248 -20.90 9.87 -4.67
CA ALA A 248 -21.68 10.20 -3.49
C ALA A 248 -21.55 11.70 -3.18
N TYR A 249 -21.97 12.54 -4.13
CA TYR A 249 -21.79 14.00 -4.16
C TYR A 249 -22.40 14.81 -3.00
N ASP A 250 -23.23 14.23 -2.13
CA ASP A 250 -23.71 14.86 -0.89
C ASP A 250 -23.04 14.30 0.39
N SER A 251 -22.06 13.40 0.24
CA SER A 251 -21.25 12.90 1.35
C SER A 251 -20.34 14.00 1.89
N LYS A 252 -19.95 13.86 3.15
CA LYS A 252 -18.81 14.60 3.69
C LYS A 252 -17.51 13.89 3.35
N ILE A 253 -16.47 14.67 3.09
CA ILE A 253 -15.13 14.17 2.72
C ILE A 253 -14.08 14.79 3.62
N SER A 254 -13.32 13.94 4.32
CA SER A 254 -12.19 14.34 5.15
C SER A 254 -10.87 13.87 4.53
N GLY A 255 -9.78 14.51 4.92
CA GLY A 255 -8.44 14.21 4.42
C GLY A 255 -7.47 13.96 5.57
N VAL A 256 -6.73 12.86 5.48
CA VAL A 256 -5.65 12.53 6.39
C VAL A 256 -4.35 12.46 5.59
N ARG A 257 -3.47 13.45 5.77
CA ARG A 257 -2.22 13.56 5.03
C ARG A 257 -1.10 12.80 5.75
N ILE A 258 -0.69 11.67 5.18
CA ILE A 258 0.37 10.78 5.69
C ILE A 258 1.44 10.42 4.65
N LEU A 259 1.16 10.52 3.35
CA LEU A 259 2.03 10.00 2.28
C LEU A 259 3.09 10.99 1.78
N SER A 260 3.11 12.21 2.30
CA SER A 260 3.96 13.31 1.81
C SER A 260 5.29 13.44 2.56
N GLY A 261 5.71 12.39 3.26
CA GLY A 261 6.88 12.38 4.12
C GLY A 261 6.92 11.12 4.97
N ASP A 262 8.03 10.91 5.66
CA ASP A 262 8.20 9.70 6.45
C ASP A 262 7.39 9.76 7.75
N ILE A 263 6.80 8.63 8.13
CA ILE A 263 5.96 8.45 9.33
C ILE A 263 6.43 7.24 10.12
N THR A 264 6.00 7.13 11.38
CA THR A 264 6.22 5.93 12.20
C THR A 264 5.01 5.02 12.22
N ASP A 265 5.19 3.82 12.76
CA ASP A 265 4.11 2.85 12.98
C ASP A 265 2.96 3.44 13.84
N ALA A 266 3.30 4.19 14.89
CA ALA A 266 2.32 4.89 15.72
C ALA A 266 1.60 6.04 14.99
N ASP A 267 2.30 6.79 14.12
CA ASP A 267 1.68 7.83 13.29
C ASP A 267 0.67 7.21 12.32
N GLU A 268 1.05 6.10 11.70
CA GLU A 268 0.21 5.35 10.78
C GLU A 268 -1.02 4.76 11.49
N ALA A 269 -0.85 4.14 12.65
CA ALA A 269 -1.95 3.62 13.48
C ALA A 269 -2.94 4.73 13.90
N LEU A 270 -2.45 5.94 14.20
CA LEU A 270 -3.30 7.11 14.46
C LEU A 270 -4.04 7.58 13.21
N ALA A 271 -3.37 7.59 12.07
CA ALA A 271 -3.91 8.10 10.82
C ALA A 271 -5.08 7.27 10.29
N ILE A 272 -4.94 5.95 10.25
CA ILE A 272 -5.98 5.04 9.72
C ILE A 272 -7.24 4.98 10.59
N ASN A 273 -7.17 5.50 11.82
CA ASN A 273 -8.27 5.57 12.78
C ASN A 273 -8.66 7.03 13.11
N TYR A 274 -8.13 8.01 12.37
CA TYR A 274 -8.29 9.39 12.75
C TYR A 274 -9.78 9.79 12.74
N ALA A 275 -10.24 10.35 13.86
CA ALA A 275 -11.64 10.66 14.10
C ALA A 275 -12.59 9.47 13.89
N LEU A 276 -12.24 8.30 14.45
CA LEU A 276 -12.98 7.04 14.37
C LEU A 276 -14.51 7.13 14.59
N GLY A 277 -14.96 8.02 15.48
CA GLY A 277 -16.39 8.25 15.74
C GLY A 277 -17.10 9.19 14.76
N LYS A 278 -16.40 9.69 13.73
CA LYS A 278 -16.93 10.67 12.76
C LYS A 278 -16.72 10.26 11.31
N ASN A 279 -15.65 9.53 11.02
CA ASN A 279 -15.37 8.99 9.68
C ASN A 279 -15.96 7.57 9.58
N ASP A 280 -16.82 7.34 8.59
CA ASP A 280 -17.50 6.06 8.38
C ASP A 280 -16.64 5.09 7.54
N ILE A 281 -16.04 5.62 6.47
CA ILE A 281 -15.30 4.87 5.45
C ILE A 281 -13.90 5.48 5.31
N TYR A 282 -12.87 4.65 5.26
CA TYR A 282 -11.49 5.05 5.00
C TYR A 282 -11.04 4.53 3.65
N SER A 283 -10.64 5.45 2.77
CA SER A 283 -10.10 5.19 1.44
C SER A 283 -8.57 5.20 1.50
N CYS A 284 -7.96 4.08 1.13
CA CYS A 284 -6.52 3.90 1.18
C CYS A 284 -6.00 3.43 -0.19
N SER A 285 -5.53 4.38 -0.99
CA SER A 285 -4.98 4.12 -2.33
C SER A 285 -3.44 4.03 -2.32
N TRP A 286 -2.91 3.30 -1.34
CA TRP A 286 -1.48 3.16 -1.06
C TRP A 286 -1.18 1.79 -0.45
N GLY A 287 0.10 1.45 -0.42
CA GLY A 287 0.61 0.23 0.20
C GLY A 287 2.13 0.15 0.10
N PRO A 288 2.70 -1.05 0.31
CA PRO A 288 4.09 -1.34 -0.02
C PRO A 288 4.40 -1.05 -1.51
N PRO A 289 5.68 -0.94 -1.90
CA PRO A 289 6.07 -0.86 -3.30
C PRO A 289 5.51 -2.03 -4.13
N ASP A 290 4.75 -1.71 -5.19
CA ASP A 290 4.18 -2.67 -6.14
C ASP A 290 5.25 -3.10 -7.20
N ASP A 291 6.39 -3.64 -6.74
CA ASP A 291 7.56 -3.93 -7.57
C ASP A 291 7.71 -5.41 -7.96
N GLY A 292 6.78 -6.28 -7.55
CA GLY A 292 6.88 -7.72 -7.76
C GLY A 292 7.92 -8.40 -6.85
N LYS A 293 8.42 -7.71 -5.82
CA LYS A 293 9.48 -8.19 -4.92
C LYS A 293 9.13 -7.99 -3.45
N THR A 294 8.49 -6.88 -3.13
CA THR A 294 8.22 -6.50 -1.75
C THR A 294 7.20 -7.44 -1.12
N MET A 295 7.39 -7.74 0.16
CA MET A 295 6.44 -8.50 0.98
C MET A 295 6.44 -7.84 2.34
N GLN A 296 5.34 -7.16 2.68
CA GLN A 296 5.28 -6.33 3.86
C GLN A 296 3.87 -6.29 4.42
N ALA A 297 3.77 -6.43 5.74
CA ALA A 297 2.52 -6.32 6.49
C ALA A 297 2.56 -5.08 7.42
N PRO A 298 1.38 -4.58 7.83
CA PRO A 298 1.28 -3.61 8.90
C PRO A 298 1.93 -4.14 10.19
N GLY A 299 2.53 -3.23 10.97
CA GLY A 299 3.03 -3.54 12.30
C GLY A 299 1.89 -3.82 13.28
N ILE A 300 2.21 -4.38 14.45
CA ILE A 300 1.19 -4.80 15.43
C ILE A 300 0.31 -3.64 15.93
N LEU A 301 0.85 -2.42 16.04
CA LEU A 301 0.06 -1.24 16.42
C LEU A 301 -1.01 -0.92 15.38
N ILE A 302 -0.66 -1.05 14.11
CA ILE A 302 -1.56 -0.81 12.98
C ILE A 302 -2.61 -1.91 12.91
N GLU A 303 -2.23 -3.18 13.08
CA GLU A 303 -3.19 -4.30 13.09
C GLU A 303 -4.21 -4.13 14.23
N GLN A 304 -3.73 -3.83 15.44
CA GLN A 304 -4.61 -3.54 16.58
C GLN A 304 -5.51 -2.33 16.31
N ALA A 305 -5.01 -1.29 15.63
CA ALA A 305 -5.80 -0.12 15.28
C ALA A 305 -6.92 -0.49 14.29
N MET A 306 -6.64 -1.27 13.24
CA MET A 306 -7.68 -1.76 12.32
C MET A 306 -8.75 -2.59 13.03
N ILE A 307 -8.35 -3.42 13.99
CA ILE A 307 -9.29 -4.23 14.80
C ILE A 307 -10.14 -3.35 15.70
N LYS A 308 -9.55 -2.33 16.33
CA LYS A 308 -10.33 -1.34 17.10
C LYS A 308 -11.36 -0.67 16.20
N ALA A 309 -10.97 -0.29 14.99
CA ALA A 309 -11.86 0.41 14.08
C ALA A 309 -13.05 -0.44 13.61
N ILE A 310 -12.84 -1.73 13.32
CA ILE A 310 -13.96 -2.64 12.97
C ILE A 310 -14.81 -3.05 14.18
N GLN A 311 -14.31 -2.89 15.41
CA GLN A 311 -15.06 -3.20 16.65
C GLN A 311 -15.81 -1.99 17.23
N GLU A 312 -15.26 -0.78 17.12
CA GLU A 312 -15.77 0.42 17.79
C GLU A 312 -16.25 1.50 16.81
N GLY A 313 -15.71 1.53 15.60
CA GLY A 313 -16.08 2.51 14.58
C GLY A 313 -17.58 2.46 14.28
N ARG A 314 -18.16 3.60 13.90
CA ARG A 314 -19.58 3.72 13.54
C ARG A 314 -20.55 3.19 14.62
N ASP A 315 -20.27 3.52 15.88
CA ASP A 315 -21.01 3.04 17.07
C ASP A 315 -21.01 1.50 17.21
N GLY A 316 -19.86 0.87 16.96
CA GLY A 316 -19.69 -0.59 17.05
C GLY A 316 -20.19 -1.38 15.83
N LYS A 317 -20.59 -0.70 14.74
CA LYS A 317 -20.88 -1.34 13.44
C LYS A 317 -19.61 -1.68 12.66
N GLY A 318 -18.51 -1.03 13.03
CA GLY A 318 -17.20 -1.12 12.40
C GLY A 318 -17.04 -0.15 11.23
N SER A 319 -15.89 0.52 11.21
CA SER A 319 -15.45 1.33 10.07
C SER A 319 -15.20 0.46 8.85
N ILE A 320 -15.41 1.04 7.67
CA ILE A 320 -15.21 0.35 6.39
C ILE A 320 -13.87 0.80 5.81
N TYR A 321 -12.93 -0.13 5.64
CA TYR A 321 -11.69 0.13 4.92
C TYR A 321 -11.82 -0.31 3.47
N VAL A 322 -11.40 0.55 2.54
CA VAL A 322 -11.31 0.23 1.12
C VAL A 322 -9.87 0.46 0.66
N PHE A 323 -9.23 -0.60 0.19
CA PHE A 323 -7.88 -0.56 -0.35
C PHE A 323 -7.87 -0.84 -1.85
N ALA A 324 -7.12 -0.05 -2.60
CA ALA A 324 -6.81 -0.35 -3.99
C ALA A 324 -5.96 -1.63 -4.07
N ALA A 325 -6.19 -2.54 -5.02
CA ALA A 325 -5.50 -3.84 -5.05
C ALA A 325 -3.98 -3.74 -5.29
N GLY A 326 -3.50 -2.77 -6.07
CA GLY A 326 -2.08 -2.68 -6.45
C GLY A 326 -1.87 -2.47 -7.95
N ASN A 327 -0.72 -1.91 -8.33
CA ASN A 327 -0.36 -1.55 -9.70
C ASN A 327 0.86 -2.32 -10.25
N GLY A 328 1.22 -3.44 -9.62
CA GLY A 328 2.42 -4.23 -9.88
C GLY A 328 2.22 -5.42 -10.84
N ALA A 329 1.04 -5.60 -11.44
CA ALA A 329 0.76 -6.80 -12.25
C ALA A 329 1.73 -7.02 -13.42
N SER A 330 2.21 -5.95 -14.07
CA SER A 330 3.23 -6.06 -15.13
C SER A 330 4.59 -6.60 -14.65
N SER A 331 4.85 -6.48 -13.35
CA SER A 331 6.01 -7.02 -12.64
C SER A 331 5.74 -8.39 -12.02
N ASP A 332 4.63 -9.04 -12.39
CA ASP A 332 4.11 -10.27 -11.78
C ASP A 332 3.84 -10.13 -10.26
N ASP A 333 3.50 -8.92 -9.79
CA ASP A 333 3.13 -8.75 -8.39
C ASP A 333 1.74 -9.33 -8.09
N ASN A 334 1.51 -9.60 -6.81
CA ASN A 334 0.31 -10.25 -6.33
C ASN A 334 -0.09 -9.63 -4.99
N CYS A 335 -1.32 -9.12 -4.91
CA CYS A 335 -1.81 -8.39 -3.75
C CYS A 335 -1.87 -9.19 -2.44
N ASN A 336 -1.67 -10.51 -2.47
CA ASN A 336 -1.50 -11.31 -1.25
C ASN A 336 -0.14 -11.13 -0.56
N PHE A 337 0.82 -10.41 -1.19
CA PHE A 337 2.11 -10.00 -0.60
C PHE A 337 2.05 -8.60 0.04
N ASP A 338 0.92 -7.93 -0.07
CA ASP A 338 0.60 -6.67 0.61
C ASP A 338 -0.35 -6.96 1.79
N GLY A 339 0.16 -6.78 3.01
CA GLY A 339 -0.59 -7.07 4.23
C GLY A 339 -1.75 -6.12 4.53
N TYR A 340 -1.87 -5.01 3.79
CA TYR A 340 -3.01 -4.11 3.89
C TYR A 340 -4.17 -4.60 3.04
N THR A 341 -3.91 -5.01 1.79
CA THR A 341 -4.94 -5.53 0.87
C THR A 341 -5.32 -6.99 1.17
N ASN A 342 -4.42 -7.79 1.75
CA ASN A 342 -4.75 -9.14 2.17
C ASN A 342 -5.42 -9.23 3.56
N SER A 343 -5.68 -8.08 4.19
CA SER A 343 -6.37 -8.03 5.47
C SER A 343 -7.85 -8.37 5.32
N ILE A 344 -8.41 -9.16 6.26
CA ILE A 344 -9.85 -9.45 6.28
C ILE A 344 -10.70 -8.20 6.58
N TYR A 345 -10.07 -7.16 7.14
CA TYR A 345 -10.73 -5.91 7.55
C TYR A 345 -10.89 -4.91 6.40
N SER A 346 -10.20 -5.13 5.29
CA SER A 346 -10.25 -4.27 4.10
C SER A 346 -11.09 -4.88 2.99
N ILE A 347 -11.78 -4.03 2.25
CA ILE A 347 -12.38 -4.35 0.96
C ILE A 347 -11.34 -4.02 -0.11
N THR A 348 -10.75 -5.05 -0.70
CA THR A 348 -9.74 -4.90 -1.75
C THR A 348 -10.39 -4.79 -3.12
N VAL A 349 -10.13 -3.66 -3.79
CA VAL A 349 -10.77 -3.26 -5.05
C VAL A 349 -9.73 -3.19 -6.18
N GLY A 350 -9.88 -4.07 -7.18
CA GLY A 350 -9.09 -4.03 -8.40
C GLY A 350 -9.67 -3.13 -9.47
N ALA A 351 -9.01 -3.03 -10.63
CA ALA A 351 -9.40 -2.15 -11.72
C ALA A 351 -9.85 -2.91 -12.98
N ILE A 352 -10.83 -2.33 -13.67
CA ILE A 352 -11.21 -2.60 -15.06
C ILE A 352 -11.30 -1.29 -15.84
N ASP A 353 -11.06 -1.33 -17.15
CA ASP A 353 -11.19 -0.13 -17.99
C ASP A 353 -12.60 0.07 -18.56
N GLN A 354 -12.79 1.11 -19.37
CA GLN A 354 -14.07 1.44 -20.03
C GLN A 354 -14.64 0.32 -20.93
N THR A 355 -13.82 -0.68 -21.30
CA THR A 355 -14.24 -1.86 -22.08
C THR A 355 -14.49 -3.10 -21.22
N ASN A 356 -14.43 -2.95 -19.88
CA ASN A 356 -14.33 -4.02 -18.88
C ASN A 356 -13.05 -4.86 -19.01
N ALA A 357 -12.06 -4.46 -19.81
CA ALA A 357 -10.82 -5.21 -19.92
C ALA A 357 -9.96 -5.03 -18.67
N HIS A 358 -9.13 -6.03 -18.38
CA HIS A 358 -8.16 -5.96 -17.29
C HIS A 358 -6.98 -5.06 -17.66
N PRO A 359 -6.73 -3.96 -16.94
CA PRO A 359 -5.59 -3.11 -17.20
C PRO A 359 -4.29 -3.82 -16.81
N TYR A 360 -3.22 -3.58 -17.57
CA TYR A 360 -1.91 -4.24 -17.39
C TYR A 360 -1.29 -4.07 -15.98
N TYR A 361 -1.75 -3.10 -15.22
CA TYR A 361 -1.23 -2.76 -13.90
C TYR A 361 -2.00 -3.45 -12.76
N SER A 362 -3.27 -3.81 -12.93
CA SER A 362 -4.12 -4.23 -11.80
C SER A 362 -3.70 -5.58 -11.27
N GLU A 363 -3.25 -5.65 -10.01
CA GLU A 363 -2.84 -6.92 -9.41
C GLU A 363 -4.00 -7.90 -9.24
N ALA A 364 -3.67 -9.20 -9.21
CA ALA A 364 -4.60 -10.29 -9.02
C ALA A 364 -4.19 -11.11 -7.78
N CYS A 365 -5.15 -11.44 -6.92
CA CYS A 365 -4.93 -12.30 -5.77
C CYS A 365 -6.24 -12.85 -5.22
N SER A 366 -6.17 -13.86 -4.33
CA SER A 366 -7.35 -14.45 -3.72
C SER A 366 -8.03 -13.54 -2.67
N ALA A 367 -7.38 -12.45 -2.27
CA ALA A 367 -7.91 -11.45 -1.33
C ALA A 367 -8.78 -10.38 -2.00
N GLN A 368 -8.76 -10.26 -3.33
CA GLN A 368 -9.54 -9.27 -4.06
C GLN A 368 -11.04 -9.61 -4.03
N LEU A 369 -11.87 -8.67 -3.59
CA LEU A 369 -13.32 -8.90 -3.46
C LEU A 369 -14.07 -8.53 -4.74
N VAL A 370 -13.70 -7.41 -5.36
CA VAL A 370 -14.45 -6.81 -6.48
C VAL A 370 -13.51 -5.97 -7.35
N VAL A 371 -13.94 -5.63 -8.56
CA VAL A 371 -13.29 -4.62 -9.42
C VAL A 371 -14.23 -3.46 -9.72
N THR A 372 -13.67 -2.30 -10.02
CA THR A 372 -14.43 -1.17 -10.59
C THR A 372 -13.58 -0.39 -11.57
N TYR A 373 -14.17 0.64 -12.16
CA TYR A 373 -13.62 1.35 -13.30
C TYR A 373 -12.38 2.18 -12.97
N SER A 374 -11.42 2.19 -13.88
CA SER A 374 -10.22 3.03 -13.84
C SER A 374 -9.67 3.23 -15.26
N SER A 375 -8.45 3.76 -15.36
CA SER A 375 -7.77 4.03 -16.62
C SER A 375 -7.38 2.77 -17.40
N GLY A 376 -7.47 2.84 -18.73
CA GLY A 376 -7.09 1.77 -19.65
C GLY A 376 -7.83 1.94 -20.98
N SER A 377 -7.40 1.21 -22.00
CA SER A 377 -7.99 1.27 -23.35
C SER A 377 -8.21 2.71 -23.87
N GLY A 378 -7.22 3.59 -23.64
CA GLY A 378 -7.19 4.96 -24.15
C GLY A 378 -7.98 6.03 -23.39
N ASP A 379 -8.58 5.72 -22.23
CA ASP A 379 -9.25 6.70 -21.36
C ASP A 379 -8.86 6.50 -19.88
N ALA A 380 -9.31 7.42 -19.04
CA ALA A 380 -8.92 7.60 -17.65
C ALA A 380 -10.11 8.08 -16.81
N ILE A 381 -9.91 8.19 -15.50
CA ILE A 381 -10.91 8.80 -14.62
C ILE A 381 -10.81 10.33 -14.69
N HIS A 382 -11.98 10.94 -14.83
CA HIS A 382 -12.20 12.38 -14.88
C HIS A 382 -12.69 12.87 -13.51
N THR A 383 -11.91 13.72 -12.85
CA THR A 383 -12.15 14.14 -11.45
C THR A 383 -11.50 15.51 -11.16
N THR A 384 -11.67 16.02 -9.95
CA THR A 384 -11.02 17.22 -9.41
C THR A 384 -9.50 17.07 -9.37
N ASP A 385 -8.74 18.16 -9.51
CA ASP A 385 -7.28 18.20 -9.27
C ASP A 385 -6.94 19.38 -8.36
N VAL A 386 -5.70 19.43 -7.84
CA VAL A 386 -5.28 20.50 -6.92
C VAL A 386 -5.26 21.86 -7.61
N GLY A 387 -5.90 22.83 -6.96
CA GLY A 387 -6.03 24.21 -7.40
C GLY A 387 -7.47 24.61 -7.70
N GLN A 388 -7.69 25.93 -7.69
CA GLN A 388 -9.01 26.49 -7.94
C GLN A 388 -9.50 26.15 -9.37
N ASN A 389 -10.66 25.49 -9.46
CA ASN A 389 -11.28 25.04 -10.72
C ASN A 389 -10.32 24.18 -11.59
N LYS A 390 -9.48 23.36 -10.96
CA LYS A 390 -8.64 22.40 -11.67
C LYS A 390 -9.32 21.04 -11.68
N CYS A 391 -9.39 20.45 -12.87
CA CYS A 391 -9.89 19.12 -13.12
C CYS A 391 -8.82 18.34 -13.91
N THR A 392 -8.88 17.02 -13.82
CA THR A 392 -7.98 16.12 -14.57
C THR A 392 -8.81 15.06 -15.28
N GLY A 393 -8.40 14.71 -16.50
CA GLY A 393 -8.90 13.57 -17.26
C GLY A 393 -7.81 12.50 -17.43
N THR A 394 -6.86 12.43 -16.50
CA THR A 394 -5.71 11.51 -16.55
C THR A 394 -5.50 10.76 -15.23
N HIS A 395 -6.51 10.64 -14.38
CA HIS A 395 -6.40 9.86 -13.15
C HIS A 395 -6.62 8.37 -13.42
N GLY A 396 -5.94 7.49 -12.69
CA GLY A 396 -5.86 6.08 -13.06
C GLY A 396 -5.08 5.24 -12.08
N GLY A 397 -4.86 3.97 -12.44
CA GLY A 397 -4.37 2.95 -11.52
C GLY A 397 -5.50 2.36 -10.66
N THR A 398 -5.22 1.31 -9.89
CA THR A 398 -6.19 0.81 -8.89
C THR A 398 -6.54 1.88 -7.84
N SER A 399 -5.69 2.91 -7.69
CA SER A 399 -5.96 4.12 -6.92
C SER A 399 -7.24 4.87 -7.25
N ALA A 400 -7.71 4.83 -8.51
CA ALA A 400 -8.96 5.47 -8.92
C ALA A 400 -10.14 4.49 -8.79
N ALA A 401 -9.88 3.18 -8.87
CA ALA A 401 -10.90 2.17 -8.62
C ALA A 401 -11.37 2.16 -7.15
N GLY A 402 -10.44 2.22 -6.19
CA GLY A 402 -10.76 2.25 -4.74
C GLY A 402 -11.78 3.33 -4.35
N PRO A 403 -11.56 4.62 -4.68
CA PRO A 403 -12.47 5.73 -4.42
C PRO A 403 -13.87 5.57 -5.02
N LEU A 404 -14.02 5.01 -6.23
CA LEU A 404 -15.35 4.69 -6.78
C LEU A 404 -16.09 3.66 -5.92
N GLY A 405 -15.35 2.68 -5.36
CA GLY A 405 -15.88 1.74 -4.36
C GLY A 405 -16.33 2.46 -3.09
N VAL A 406 -15.52 3.38 -2.57
CA VAL A 406 -15.84 4.19 -1.37
C VAL A 406 -17.11 5.00 -1.57
N GLY A 407 -17.25 5.69 -2.71
CA GLY A 407 -18.46 6.43 -3.05
C GLY A 407 -19.68 5.51 -3.11
N THR A 408 -19.56 4.33 -3.71
CA THR A 408 -20.65 3.35 -3.76
C THR A 408 -21.07 2.90 -2.36
N PHE A 409 -20.11 2.60 -1.48
CA PHE A 409 -20.41 2.22 -0.10
C PHE A 409 -21.01 3.37 0.72
N ALA A 410 -20.68 4.63 0.40
CA ALA A 410 -21.37 5.77 1.01
C ALA A 410 -22.86 5.84 0.61
N LEU A 411 -23.20 5.51 -0.64
CA LEU A 411 -24.61 5.39 -1.07
C LEU A 411 -25.33 4.27 -0.30
N VAL A 412 -24.67 3.12 -0.12
CA VAL A 412 -25.18 1.98 0.66
C VAL A 412 -25.45 2.39 2.11
N LEU A 413 -24.51 3.09 2.74
CA LEU A 413 -24.64 3.53 4.14
C LEU A 413 -25.69 4.62 4.33
N GLN A 414 -25.95 5.47 3.33
CA GLN A 414 -27.11 6.36 3.39
C GLN A 414 -28.42 5.56 3.40
N ALA A 415 -28.52 4.52 2.57
CA ALA A 415 -29.72 3.68 2.49
C ALA A 415 -29.93 2.86 3.77
N ARG A 416 -28.84 2.36 4.36
CA ARG A 416 -28.84 1.48 5.54
C ARG A 416 -27.66 1.78 6.48
N PRO A 417 -27.79 2.76 7.38
CA PRO A 417 -26.70 3.16 8.27
C PRO A 417 -26.40 2.12 9.37
N ASP A 418 -27.26 1.12 9.56
CA ASP A 418 -27.13 0.04 10.53
C ASP A 418 -26.24 -1.13 10.06
N LEU A 419 -25.85 -1.19 8.78
CA LEU A 419 -24.98 -2.24 8.25
C LEU A 419 -23.60 -2.24 8.92
N SER A 420 -23.14 -3.43 9.30
CA SER A 420 -21.77 -3.64 9.78
C SER A 420 -20.76 -3.67 8.64
N TRP A 421 -19.47 -3.58 8.97
CA TRP A 421 -18.38 -3.73 7.99
C TRP A 421 -18.45 -5.08 7.23
N ARG A 422 -18.88 -6.16 7.90
CA ARG A 422 -19.08 -7.48 7.29
C ARG A 422 -20.31 -7.54 6.40
N ASP A 423 -21.39 -6.85 6.76
CA ASP A 423 -22.58 -6.76 5.91
C ASP A 423 -22.25 -6.11 4.56
N VAL A 424 -21.42 -5.06 4.56
CA VAL A 424 -21.00 -4.41 3.31
C VAL A 424 -20.14 -5.32 2.45
N GLN A 425 -19.25 -6.13 3.05
CA GLN A 425 -18.51 -7.16 2.31
C GLN A 425 -19.43 -8.23 1.73
N TRP A 426 -20.38 -8.76 2.53
CA TRP A 426 -21.37 -9.72 2.05
C TRP A 426 -22.22 -9.16 0.91
N LEU A 427 -22.73 -7.93 1.05
CA LEU A 427 -23.48 -7.25 0.00
C LEU A 427 -22.66 -7.17 -1.28
N THR A 428 -21.38 -6.77 -1.18
CA THR A 428 -20.45 -6.73 -2.32
C THR A 428 -20.34 -8.08 -3.01
N VAL A 429 -20.10 -9.17 -2.27
CA VAL A 429 -20.05 -10.54 -2.82
C VAL A 429 -21.37 -10.93 -3.49
N MET A 430 -22.49 -10.56 -2.88
CA MET A 430 -23.82 -10.97 -3.33
C MET A 430 -24.33 -10.18 -4.53
N THR A 431 -23.81 -8.99 -4.80
CA THR A 431 -24.30 -8.10 -5.87
C THR A 431 -23.28 -7.83 -6.97
N ALA A 432 -22.00 -8.19 -6.78
CA ALA A 432 -21.00 -8.08 -7.85
C ALA A 432 -21.47 -8.81 -9.13
N VAL A 433 -21.18 -8.19 -10.27
CA VAL A 433 -21.66 -8.63 -11.58
C VAL A 433 -20.49 -9.24 -12.36
N PRO A 434 -20.48 -10.56 -12.63
CA PRO A 434 -19.53 -11.16 -13.55
C PRO A 434 -19.76 -10.63 -14.98
N PHE A 435 -18.71 -10.59 -15.78
CA PHE A 435 -18.75 -10.10 -17.15
C PHE A 435 -17.90 -11.00 -18.07
N ASP A 436 -18.18 -10.93 -19.37
CA ASP A 436 -17.57 -11.82 -20.37
C ASP A 436 -16.14 -11.38 -20.72
N GLN A 437 -15.21 -11.69 -19.82
CA GLN A 437 -13.77 -11.51 -20.02
C GLN A 437 -13.02 -12.79 -19.66
N PRO A 438 -12.04 -13.22 -20.48
CA PRO A 438 -11.25 -14.41 -20.21
C PRO A 438 -10.51 -14.29 -18.88
N SER A 439 -10.81 -15.20 -17.95
CA SER A 439 -10.10 -15.32 -16.67
C SER A 439 -10.33 -16.70 -16.06
N ASP A 440 -9.86 -16.91 -14.83
CA ASP A 440 -9.99 -18.13 -14.04
C ASP A 440 -11.35 -18.25 -13.30
N TRP A 441 -12.41 -17.79 -13.96
CA TRP A 441 -13.76 -17.79 -13.42
C TRP A 441 -14.21 -19.17 -12.94
N THR A 442 -14.42 -19.28 -11.65
CA THR A 442 -14.85 -20.52 -10.99
C THR A 442 -16.11 -20.26 -10.16
N LYS A 443 -17.06 -21.20 -10.22
CA LYS A 443 -18.30 -21.10 -9.45
C LYS A 443 -18.09 -21.56 -8.01
N THR A 444 -18.33 -20.66 -7.07
CA THR A 444 -18.23 -20.89 -5.62
C THR A 444 -19.40 -21.73 -5.07
N SER A 445 -19.29 -22.17 -3.82
CA SER A 445 -20.31 -22.96 -3.11
C SER A 445 -21.67 -22.24 -2.99
N ILE A 446 -21.66 -20.90 -2.88
CA ILE A 446 -22.86 -20.06 -2.87
C ILE A 446 -23.40 -19.73 -4.27
N GLY A 447 -22.83 -20.32 -5.31
CA GLY A 447 -23.27 -20.18 -6.69
C GLY A 447 -22.85 -18.88 -7.38
N LYS A 448 -21.98 -18.10 -6.77
CA LYS A 448 -21.37 -16.89 -7.34
C LYS A 448 -20.10 -17.24 -8.12
N MET A 449 -19.79 -16.48 -9.17
CA MET A 449 -18.54 -16.63 -9.90
C MET A 449 -17.44 -15.86 -9.17
N PHE A 450 -16.23 -16.42 -9.12
CA PHE A 450 -15.05 -15.81 -8.54
C PHE A 450 -13.88 -15.94 -9.52
N SER A 451 -13.03 -14.92 -9.57
CA SER A 451 -11.76 -14.91 -10.30
C SER A 451 -10.71 -14.21 -9.44
N HIS A 452 -9.46 -14.69 -9.45
CA HIS A 452 -8.37 -14.00 -8.75
C HIS A 452 -8.05 -12.63 -9.37
N GLN A 453 -8.41 -12.44 -10.65
CA GLN A 453 -8.20 -11.23 -11.41
C GLN A 453 -9.33 -10.21 -11.24
N PHE A 454 -10.56 -10.68 -11.04
CA PHE A 454 -11.75 -9.82 -11.01
C PHE A 454 -12.58 -9.92 -9.71
N GLY A 455 -12.11 -10.68 -8.72
CA GLY A 455 -12.89 -10.98 -7.51
C GLY A 455 -14.23 -11.64 -7.89
N TYR A 456 -15.32 -11.17 -7.28
CA TYR A 456 -16.68 -11.61 -7.61
C TYR A 456 -17.28 -10.94 -8.86
N GLY A 457 -16.56 -10.01 -9.49
CA GLY A 457 -17.03 -9.24 -10.65
C GLY A 457 -16.93 -7.74 -10.44
N LYS A 458 -17.59 -6.99 -11.32
CA LYS A 458 -17.62 -5.53 -11.22
C LYS A 458 -18.65 -5.07 -10.19
N LEU A 459 -18.34 -3.97 -9.50
CA LEU A 459 -19.26 -3.30 -8.59
C LEU A 459 -20.40 -2.64 -9.38
N ASP A 460 -21.63 -2.80 -8.89
CA ASP A 460 -22.84 -2.17 -9.45
C ASP A 460 -23.57 -1.42 -8.33
N ALA A 461 -23.59 -0.09 -8.42
CA ALA A 461 -24.12 0.77 -7.36
C ALA A 461 -25.62 0.59 -7.15
N TYR A 462 -26.39 0.41 -8.22
CA TYR A 462 -27.83 0.18 -8.11
C TYR A 462 -28.11 -1.17 -7.46
N ALA A 463 -27.46 -2.24 -7.93
CA ALA A 463 -27.67 -3.59 -7.41
C ALA A 463 -27.34 -3.69 -5.91
N ILE A 464 -26.22 -3.11 -5.47
CA ILE A 464 -25.82 -3.16 -4.05
C ILE A 464 -26.73 -2.31 -3.15
N VAL A 465 -27.17 -1.14 -3.60
CA VAL A 465 -28.09 -0.28 -2.84
C VAL A 465 -29.48 -0.93 -2.75
N GLU A 466 -29.99 -1.50 -3.83
CA GLU A 466 -31.27 -2.22 -3.80
C GLU A 466 -31.23 -3.44 -2.88
N ALA A 467 -30.15 -4.22 -2.94
CA ALA A 467 -29.98 -5.36 -2.04
C ALA A 467 -29.88 -4.92 -0.57
N ALA A 468 -29.18 -3.81 -0.30
CA ALA A 468 -29.05 -3.25 1.04
C ALA A 468 -30.41 -2.92 1.66
N LYS A 469 -31.34 -2.33 0.90
CA LYS A 469 -32.69 -1.94 1.39
C LYS A 469 -33.43 -3.11 2.08
N THR A 470 -33.19 -4.35 1.65
CA THR A 470 -33.82 -5.57 2.21
C THR A 470 -32.86 -6.51 2.93
N TRP A 471 -31.61 -6.09 3.17
CA TRP A 471 -30.57 -6.95 3.75
C TRP A 471 -30.85 -7.29 5.22
N GLU A 472 -30.73 -8.58 5.55
CA GLU A 472 -30.74 -9.08 6.93
C GLU A 472 -29.32 -9.08 7.48
N LEU A 473 -29.12 -8.42 8.64
CA LEU A 473 -27.80 -8.30 9.24
C LEU A 473 -27.22 -9.67 9.58
N VAL A 474 -25.95 -9.88 9.23
CA VAL A 474 -25.23 -11.11 9.57
C VAL A 474 -24.99 -11.21 11.07
N LYS A 475 -24.93 -12.44 11.61
CA LYS A 475 -24.57 -12.66 13.02
C LYS A 475 -23.12 -12.26 13.28
N PRO A 476 -22.72 -12.02 14.56
CA PRO A 476 -21.36 -11.68 14.92
C PRO A 476 -20.31 -12.66 14.37
N GLN A 477 -19.09 -12.15 14.20
CA GLN A 477 -17.99 -12.92 13.64
C GLN A 477 -17.52 -13.99 14.64
N ALA A 478 -17.35 -15.22 14.16
CA ALA A 478 -16.64 -16.31 14.81
C ALA A 478 -15.38 -16.67 14.03
N TRP A 479 -14.47 -17.38 14.69
CA TRP A 479 -13.23 -17.84 14.10
C TRP A 479 -12.85 -19.22 14.63
N PHE A 480 -12.19 -19.99 13.77
CA PHE A 480 -11.60 -21.28 14.12
C PHE A 480 -10.15 -21.31 13.67
N TYR A 481 -9.25 -21.71 14.56
CA TYR A 481 -7.83 -21.89 14.26
C TYR A 481 -7.49 -23.37 14.32
N SER A 482 -6.86 -23.89 13.27
CA SER A 482 -6.27 -25.22 13.32
C SER A 482 -5.07 -25.23 14.29
N PRO A 483 -4.66 -26.42 14.75
CA PRO A 483 -3.29 -26.61 15.23
C PRO A 483 -2.28 -26.25 14.14
N TRP A 484 -1.03 -26.00 14.55
CA TRP A 484 0.10 -25.93 13.63
C TRP A 484 0.34 -27.29 12.97
N MET A 485 0.51 -27.27 11.65
CA MET A 485 0.78 -28.45 10.85
C MET A 485 2.26 -28.49 10.49
N HIS A 486 3.05 -29.22 11.28
CA HIS A 486 4.49 -29.38 11.05
C HIS A 486 4.80 -30.30 9.88
N VAL A 487 5.18 -29.71 8.74
CA VAL A 487 5.50 -30.42 7.51
C VAL A 487 6.96 -30.87 7.50
N LYS A 488 7.90 -29.93 7.70
CA LYS A 488 9.37 -30.13 7.75
C LYS A 488 9.92 -30.99 6.61
N LYS A 489 9.55 -30.66 5.37
CA LYS A 489 9.96 -31.41 4.16
C LYS A 489 10.52 -30.51 3.06
N PRO A 490 11.45 -31.02 2.24
CA PRO A 490 11.96 -30.28 1.09
C PRO A 490 10.86 -30.05 0.06
N ILE A 491 10.93 -28.90 -0.61
CA ILE A 491 9.97 -28.49 -1.64
C ILE A 491 10.42 -29.11 -2.97
N PRO A 492 9.54 -29.84 -3.68
CA PRO A 492 9.84 -30.34 -5.02
C PRO A 492 9.97 -29.18 -6.04
N GLU A 493 10.95 -29.28 -6.94
CA GLU A 493 11.13 -28.37 -8.07
C GLU A 493 10.30 -28.80 -9.30
N GLY A 494 9.82 -27.82 -10.07
CA GLY A 494 9.22 -28.02 -11.39
C GLY A 494 7.72 -28.37 -11.34
N GLU A 495 7.35 -29.49 -11.95
CA GLU A 495 5.93 -29.89 -12.13
C GLU A 495 5.32 -30.61 -10.91
N GLN A 496 6.13 -30.82 -9.86
CA GLN A 496 5.69 -31.48 -8.63
C GLN A 496 5.38 -30.46 -7.53
N GLY A 497 4.34 -30.72 -6.76
CA GLY A 497 3.99 -29.96 -5.56
C GLY A 497 4.02 -30.83 -4.31
N LEU A 498 4.28 -30.22 -3.17
CA LEU A 498 4.13 -30.82 -1.85
C LEU A 498 2.75 -30.49 -1.30
N ALA A 499 1.86 -31.48 -1.24
CA ALA A 499 0.55 -31.32 -0.64
C ALA A 499 0.59 -31.65 0.86
N SER A 500 -0.01 -30.82 1.70
CA SER A 500 -0.26 -31.05 3.13
C SER A 500 -1.75 -30.91 3.42
N VAL A 501 -2.32 -31.84 4.19
CA VAL A 501 -3.77 -31.90 4.42
C VAL A 501 -4.11 -31.76 5.91
N PHE A 502 -5.16 -31.00 6.20
CA PHE A 502 -5.82 -30.93 7.52
C PHE A 502 -7.33 -31.19 7.36
N GLU A 503 -7.91 -31.99 8.26
CA GLU A 503 -9.34 -32.29 8.25
C GLU A 503 -10.06 -31.55 9.38
N VAL A 504 -10.95 -30.62 9.00
CA VAL A 504 -11.81 -29.86 9.91
C VAL A 504 -13.07 -30.67 10.17
N THR A 505 -13.35 -31.02 11.42
CA THR A 505 -14.55 -31.77 11.79
C THR A 505 -15.70 -30.87 12.25
N GLU A 506 -16.93 -31.38 12.16
CA GLU A 506 -18.12 -30.66 12.63
C GLU A 506 -18.03 -30.32 14.13
N GLU A 507 -17.46 -31.20 14.95
CA GLU A 507 -17.27 -30.94 16.38
C GLU A 507 -16.30 -29.79 16.65
N MET A 508 -15.26 -29.63 15.83
CA MET A 508 -14.31 -28.53 15.97
C MET A 508 -15.02 -27.19 15.74
N LEU A 509 -15.80 -27.08 14.66
CA LEU A 509 -16.52 -25.85 14.34
C LEU A 509 -17.63 -25.54 15.36
N LYS A 510 -18.37 -26.56 15.82
CA LYS A 510 -19.35 -26.39 16.90
C LYS A 510 -18.74 -25.85 18.20
N ARG A 511 -17.55 -26.33 18.59
CA ARG A 511 -16.83 -25.82 19.77
C ARG A 511 -16.35 -24.39 19.58
N ALA A 512 -16.00 -24.02 18.36
CA ALA A 512 -15.62 -22.66 17.99
C ALA A 512 -16.82 -21.71 17.77
N ASN A 513 -18.05 -22.18 17.97
CA ASN A 513 -19.28 -21.45 17.65
C ASN A 513 -19.31 -20.96 16.18
N PHE A 514 -18.73 -21.72 15.25
CA PHE A 514 -18.52 -21.33 13.85
C PHE A 514 -19.56 -21.98 12.93
N GLU A 515 -20.26 -21.19 12.10
CA GLU A 515 -21.33 -21.67 11.23
C GLU A 515 -20.92 -21.79 9.76
N ARG A 516 -20.38 -20.71 9.18
CA ARG A 516 -20.01 -20.64 7.76
C ARG A 516 -18.86 -19.66 7.52
N VAL A 517 -18.08 -19.94 6.49
CA VAL A 517 -16.87 -19.19 6.11
C VAL A 517 -17.24 -17.87 5.44
N GLU A 518 -16.46 -16.84 5.72
CA GLU A 518 -16.40 -15.55 5.00
C GLU A 518 -14.98 -15.40 4.43
N HIS A 519 -13.97 -15.39 5.30
CA HIS A 519 -12.56 -15.31 4.93
C HIS A 519 -11.79 -16.54 5.39
N ILE A 520 -10.71 -16.84 4.69
CA ILE A 520 -9.71 -17.80 5.12
C ILE A 520 -8.37 -17.13 5.16
N THR A 521 -7.62 -17.34 6.23
CA THR A 521 -6.21 -16.94 6.29
C THR A 521 -5.32 -18.14 6.55
N LEU A 522 -4.17 -18.16 5.88
CA LEU A 522 -3.18 -19.23 5.96
C LEU A 522 -1.83 -18.64 6.36
N THR A 523 -1.42 -18.86 7.61
CA THR A 523 -0.09 -18.46 8.09
C THR A 523 0.90 -19.56 7.76
N MET A 524 2.05 -19.23 7.14
CA MET A 524 3.01 -20.20 6.65
C MET A 524 4.45 -19.82 6.96
N ASN A 525 5.24 -20.84 7.31
CA ASN A 525 6.69 -20.76 7.41
C ASN A 525 7.34 -21.64 6.33
N VAL A 526 8.09 -20.99 5.45
CA VAL A 526 8.75 -21.61 4.30
C VAL A 526 10.14 -21.04 4.17
N GLU A 527 11.16 -21.87 4.27
CA GLU A 527 12.53 -21.47 3.98
C GLU A 527 12.78 -21.66 2.47
N HIS A 528 13.29 -20.66 1.76
CA HIS A 528 13.67 -20.81 0.36
C HIS A 528 14.84 -19.90 -0.03
N GLN A 529 15.71 -20.39 -0.91
CA GLN A 529 16.84 -19.59 -1.43
C GLN A 529 16.42 -18.53 -2.46
N ARG A 530 15.18 -18.56 -2.93
CA ARG A 530 14.58 -17.57 -3.84
C ARG A 530 13.05 -17.55 -3.70
N ARG A 531 12.50 -16.57 -2.98
CA ARG A 531 11.07 -16.53 -2.64
C ARG A 531 10.15 -16.44 -3.86
N GLY A 532 10.57 -15.72 -4.91
CA GLY A 532 9.78 -15.54 -6.13
C GLY A 532 9.50 -16.80 -6.94
N ASP A 533 10.17 -17.91 -6.65
CA ASP A 533 9.91 -19.20 -7.32
C ASP A 533 8.70 -19.93 -6.73
N LEU A 534 8.31 -19.59 -5.49
CA LEU A 534 7.28 -20.28 -4.74
C LEU A 534 5.89 -19.95 -5.29
N SER A 535 5.02 -20.96 -5.28
CA SER A 535 3.59 -20.77 -5.46
C SER A 535 2.82 -21.64 -4.46
N VAL A 536 1.73 -21.07 -3.95
CA VAL A 536 0.88 -21.68 -2.91
C VAL A 536 -0.54 -21.73 -3.42
N GLU A 537 -1.13 -22.91 -3.35
CA GLU A 537 -2.53 -23.17 -3.67
C GLU A 537 -3.24 -23.79 -2.45
N LEU A 538 -4.43 -23.30 -2.15
CA LEU A 538 -5.30 -23.84 -1.11
C LEU A 538 -6.56 -24.41 -1.74
N ILE A 539 -6.82 -25.69 -1.52
CA ILE A 539 -8.03 -26.39 -1.98
C ILE A 539 -8.94 -26.68 -0.79
N SER A 540 -10.17 -26.23 -0.92
CA SER A 540 -11.25 -26.43 0.06
C SER A 540 -11.90 -27.82 -0.04
N PRO A 541 -12.67 -28.24 1.00
CA PRO A 541 -13.46 -29.46 0.96
C PRO A 541 -14.48 -29.52 -0.19
N ASP A 542 -14.99 -28.36 -0.61
CA ASP A 542 -15.96 -28.24 -1.72
C ASP A 542 -15.28 -28.23 -3.10
N GLY A 543 -13.94 -28.30 -3.14
CA GLY A 543 -13.14 -28.36 -4.37
C GLY A 543 -12.79 -26.99 -4.97
N MET A 544 -13.17 -25.89 -4.32
CA MET A 544 -12.75 -24.53 -4.70
C MET A 544 -11.26 -24.36 -4.43
N SER A 545 -10.53 -23.79 -5.38
CA SER A 545 -9.09 -23.54 -5.28
C SER A 545 -8.78 -22.04 -5.19
N SER A 546 -7.86 -21.69 -4.30
CA SER A 546 -7.30 -20.34 -4.14
C SER A 546 -5.81 -20.33 -4.42
N HIS A 547 -5.38 -19.52 -5.38
CA HIS A 547 -3.98 -19.20 -5.63
C HIS A 547 -3.53 -18.13 -4.64
N LEU A 548 -3.06 -18.58 -3.47
CA LEU A 548 -2.61 -17.70 -2.39
C LEU A 548 -1.33 -16.95 -2.77
N ALA A 549 -0.39 -17.64 -3.43
CA ALA A 549 0.83 -17.05 -3.95
C ALA A 549 1.13 -17.55 -5.36
N THR A 550 1.51 -16.63 -6.23
CA THR A 550 2.00 -16.90 -7.59
C THR A 550 3.48 -16.58 -7.69
N ALA A 551 4.18 -17.23 -8.62
CA ALA A 551 5.59 -16.94 -8.85
C ALA A 551 5.78 -15.49 -9.28
N ARG A 552 6.73 -14.79 -8.67
CA ARG A 552 7.06 -13.39 -8.94
C ARG A 552 8.47 -13.31 -9.51
N ARG A 553 8.58 -12.95 -10.79
CA ARG A 553 9.83 -13.10 -11.56
C ARG A 553 11.02 -12.36 -10.94
N ASP A 554 10.75 -11.29 -10.21
CA ASP A 554 11.69 -10.28 -9.80
C ASP A 554 12.07 -10.41 -8.29
N ASP A 555 11.41 -11.32 -7.55
CA ASP A 555 11.61 -11.53 -6.11
C ASP A 555 12.75 -12.54 -5.82
N ASP A 556 13.98 -12.02 -5.75
CA ASP A 556 15.20 -12.80 -5.48
C ASP A 556 15.48 -13.03 -3.98
N ALA A 557 14.56 -12.71 -3.07
CA ALA A 557 14.80 -12.78 -1.63
C ALA A 557 15.09 -14.21 -1.15
N ALA A 558 16.23 -14.43 -0.48
CA ALA A 558 16.69 -15.73 0.01
C ALA A 558 16.22 -16.06 1.44
N ILE A 559 14.94 -15.84 1.72
CA ILE A 559 14.34 -16.05 3.06
C ILE A 559 13.04 -16.88 3.02
N GLY A 560 12.28 -16.83 1.93
CA GLY A 560 10.96 -17.47 1.84
C GLY A 560 9.89 -16.73 2.67
N TYR A 561 9.02 -17.47 3.36
CA TYR A 561 7.93 -16.94 4.17
C TYR A 561 8.24 -17.11 5.66
N VAL A 562 8.14 -16.02 6.42
CA VAL A 562 8.35 -16.00 7.88
C VAL A 562 7.09 -15.42 8.50
N ASP A 563 6.31 -16.29 9.14
CA ASP A 563 5.00 -16.00 9.73
C ASP A 563 4.08 -15.18 8.81
N TRP A 564 4.21 -15.39 7.50
CA TRP A 564 3.41 -14.66 6.51
C TRP A 564 2.01 -15.24 6.45
N THR A 565 1.01 -14.37 6.53
CA THR A 565 -0.40 -14.75 6.47
C THR A 565 -0.99 -14.35 5.12
N PHE A 566 -1.33 -15.35 4.30
CA PHE A 566 -2.11 -15.17 3.08
C PHE A 566 -3.61 -15.14 3.38
N MET A 567 -4.42 -14.58 2.49
CA MET A 567 -5.87 -14.50 2.65
C MET A 567 -6.62 -14.90 1.38
N SER A 568 -7.79 -15.51 1.54
CA SER A 568 -8.73 -15.78 0.44
C SER A 568 -10.17 -15.47 0.81
N VAL A 569 -10.87 -14.81 -0.13
CA VAL A 569 -12.33 -14.63 -0.13
C VAL A 569 -13.05 -15.60 -1.06
N ALA A 570 -12.32 -16.45 -1.81
CA ALA A 570 -12.91 -17.36 -2.79
C ALA A 570 -13.84 -18.43 -2.17
N HIS A 571 -13.67 -18.67 -0.88
CA HIS A 571 -14.35 -19.72 -0.09
C HIS A 571 -15.61 -19.22 0.64
N TRP A 572 -16.08 -18.03 0.28
CA TRP A 572 -17.18 -17.36 0.96
C TRP A 572 -18.46 -18.22 0.95
N GLY A 573 -19.04 -18.42 2.13
CA GLY A 573 -20.26 -19.18 2.38
C GLY A 573 -20.09 -20.70 2.46
N GLU A 574 -18.88 -21.24 2.29
CA GLU A 574 -18.60 -22.65 2.54
C GLU A 574 -18.86 -23.04 4.02
N LYS A 575 -19.19 -24.30 4.27
CA LYS A 575 -19.33 -24.82 5.65
C LYS A 575 -17.99 -25.00 6.36
N GLY A 576 -16.91 -25.16 5.61
CA GLY A 576 -15.55 -25.40 6.13
C GLY A 576 -15.27 -26.81 6.65
N ILE A 577 -16.26 -27.70 6.71
CA ILE A 577 -16.10 -29.10 7.17
C ILE A 577 -15.49 -29.95 6.08
N GLY A 578 -14.43 -30.70 6.41
CA GLY A 578 -13.77 -31.65 5.53
C GLY A 578 -12.29 -31.35 5.36
N LYS A 579 -11.73 -31.83 4.25
CA LYS A 579 -10.28 -31.79 3.99
C LYS A 579 -9.85 -30.49 3.31
N TRP A 580 -9.02 -29.73 3.99
CA TRP A 580 -8.29 -28.58 3.47
C TRP A 580 -6.90 -29.03 3.02
N THR A 581 -6.54 -28.74 1.77
CA THR A 581 -5.26 -29.15 1.18
C THR A 581 -4.45 -27.93 0.78
N VAL A 582 -3.26 -27.78 1.36
CA VAL A 582 -2.27 -26.77 0.98
C VAL A 582 -1.27 -27.42 0.04
N ILE A 583 -1.03 -26.84 -1.13
CA ILE A 583 -0.05 -27.29 -2.10
C ILE A 583 1.00 -26.19 -2.25
N LEU A 584 2.24 -26.51 -1.89
CA LEU A 584 3.40 -25.65 -2.09
C LEU A 584 4.28 -26.22 -3.21
N LYS A 585 4.67 -25.37 -4.15
CA LYS A 585 5.52 -25.75 -5.29
C LYS A 585 6.63 -24.73 -5.52
N ASP A 586 7.80 -25.22 -5.92
CA ASP A 586 8.83 -24.41 -6.55
C ASP A 586 8.65 -24.51 -8.07
N THR A 587 8.27 -23.40 -8.69
CA THR A 587 7.92 -23.35 -10.11
C THR A 587 9.12 -23.27 -11.06
N LYS A 588 10.34 -23.10 -10.55
CA LYS A 588 11.54 -22.86 -11.37
C LYS A 588 12.65 -23.85 -11.00
N PRO A 589 12.98 -24.81 -11.89
CA PRO A 589 14.10 -25.72 -11.67
C PRO A 589 15.44 -25.01 -11.94
N ASN A 590 15.84 -24.13 -11.03
CA ASN A 590 17.03 -23.29 -11.11
C ASN A 590 18.11 -23.69 -10.06
N GLY A 591 17.88 -24.77 -9.31
CA GLY A 591 18.75 -25.28 -8.25
C GLY A 591 18.69 -24.49 -6.95
N LYS A 592 17.79 -23.52 -6.82
CA LYS A 592 17.43 -22.88 -5.55
C LYS A 592 16.44 -23.79 -4.85
N THR A 593 16.73 -24.14 -3.61
CA THR A 593 15.91 -25.10 -2.86
C THR A 593 15.44 -24.51 -1.54
N GLY A 594 14.50 -25.20 -0.91
CA GLY A 594 13.96 -24.81 0.38
C GLY A 594 13.12 -25.90 1.05
N ASN A 595 12.65 -25.59 2.25
CA ASN A 595 11.86 -26.48 3.09
C ASN A 595 10.52 -25.84 3.44
N PHE A 596 9.46 -26.63 3.36
CA PHE A 596 8.18 -26.30 3.94
C PHE A 596 8.19 -26.67 5.42
N THR A 597 8.23 -25.67 6.30
CA THR A 597 8.38 -25.89 7.75
C THR A 597 7.04 -26.23 8.37
N ASP A 598 6.08 -25.31 8.34
CA ASP A 598 4.74 -25.47 8.90
C ASP A 598 3.74 -24.45 8.37
N TRP A 599 2.48 -24.67 8.71
CA TRP A 599 1.38 -23.76 8.38
C TRP A 599 0.23 -23.89 9.38
N ARG A 600 -0.60 -22.85 9.45
CA ARG A 600 -1.81 -22.79 10.29
C ARG A 600 -2.98 -22.23 9.50
N LEU A 601 -4.10 -22.97 9.50
CA LEU A 601 -5.36 -22.54 8.91
C LEU A 601 -6.16 -21.72 9.91
N ARG A 602 -6.71 -20.60 9.48
CA ARG A 602 -7.73 -19.86 10.22
C ARG A 602 -8.95 -19.65 9.34
N LEU A 603 -10.11 -20.05 9.84
CA LEU A 603 -11.40 -19.80 9.23
C LEU A 603 -12.05 -18.63 9.98
N TRP A 604 -12.55 -17.65 9.23
CA TRP A 604 -13.27 -16.49 9.74
C TRP A 604 -14.66 -16.49 9.13
N GLY A 605 -15.68 -16.16 9.93
CA GLY A 605 -17.02 -16.17 9.39
C GLY A 605 -18.10 -15.95 10.41
N GLU A 606 -19.31 -16.41 10.10
CA GLU A 606 -20.48 -16.17 10.93
C GLU A 606 -20.57 -17.18 12.09
N CYS A 607 -21.01 -16.70 13.26
CA CYS A 607 -21.19 -17.55 14.43
C CYS A 607 -22.50 -18.36 14.39
N ILE A 608 -22.57 -19.48 15.11
CA ILE A 608 -23.81 -20.26 15.27
C ILE A 608 -24.79 -19.52 16.20
N ASP A 609 -24.38 -19.24 17.44
CA ASP A 609 -25.18 -18.52 18.43
C ASP A 609 -24.58 -17.12 18.72
N PRO A 610 -25.28 -16.03 18.36
CA PRO A 610 -24.81 -14.66 18.58
C PRO A 610 -24.74 -14.28 20.06
N LYS A 611 -25.48 -14.95 20.96
CA LYS A 611 -25.57 -14.57 22.38
C LYS A 611 -24.32 -14.88 23.18
N ILE A 612 -23.54 -15.86 22.73
CA ILE A 612 -22.31 -16.31 23.40
C ILE A 612 -21.05 -15.83 22.69
N GLN A 613 -21.19 -15.25 21.48
CA GLN A 613 -20.06 -14.82 20.68
C GLN A 613 -19.41 -13.58 21.29
N LYS A 614 -18.10 -13.64 21.50
CA LYS A 614 -17.30 -12.54 22.03
C LYS A 614 -16.62 -11.79 20.89
N LEU A 615 -16.24 -10.54 21.16
CA LEU A 615 -15.37 -9.78 20.26
C LEU A 615 -13.99 -10.47 20.15
N ARG A 616 -13.35 -10.30 18.99
CA ARG A 616 -11.99 -10.79 18.75
C ARG A 616 -11.04 -10.13 19.77
N PRO A 617 -10.24 -10.90 20.51
CA PRO A 617 -9.16 -10.33 21.32
C PRO A 617 -8.18 -9.52 20.46
N MET A 618 -7.58 -8.48 21.04
CA MET A 618 -6.49 -7.76 20.37
C MET A 618 -5.27 -8.67 20.20
N PRO A 619 -4.66 -8.70 19.00
CA PRO A 619 -3.52 -9.56 18.71
C PRO A 619 -2.30 -9.10 19.51
N THR A 620 -1.41 -10.03 19.80
CA THR A 620 -0.12 -9.77 20.42
C THR A 620 1.00 -10.27 19.53
N GLU A 621 2.23 -9.78 19.76
CA GLU A 621 3.44 -10.28 19.07
C GLU A 621 3.70 -11.79 19.31
N HIS A 622 2.95 -12.41 20.23
CA HIS A 622 3.15 -13.79 20.67
C HIS A 622 1.99 -14.72 20.27
N ASP A 623 1.02 -14.26 19.47
CA ASP A 623 -0.17 -15.06 19.11
C ASP A 623 0.16 -16.33 18.31
N ASP A 624 1.34 -16.36 17.66
CA ASP A 624 1.85 -17.46 16.84
C ASP A 624 3.18 -18.06 17.38
N ASP A 625 3.60 -17.69 18.59
CA ASP A 625 4.76 -18.27 19.27
C ASP A 625 4.57 -19.74 19.67
N ASP A 626 3.35 -20.26 19.55
CA ASP A 626 3.01 -21.66 19.84
C ASP A 626 3.36 -22.63 18.70
N HIS A 627 4.05 -22.17 17.65
CA HIS A 627 4.50 -23.03 16.54
C HIS A 627 5.42 -24.17 17.00
N ASP A 628 6.11 -24.09 18.14
CA ASP A 628 6.90 -25.22 18.67
C ASP A 628 6.06 -26.32 19.35
N VAL A 629 4.77 -26.06 19.60
CA VAL A 629 3.88 -27.02 20.26
C VAL A 629 3.46 -28.12 19.28
N ILE A 630 4.12 -29.27 19.37
CA ILE A 630 3.80 -30.44 18.54
C ILE A 630 2.41 -30.97 18.92
N SER A 631 1.44 -30.78 18.02
CA SER A 631 0.08 -31.29 18.20
C SER A 631 0.01 -32.79 17.90
N SER A 632 -1.02 -33.47 18.42
CA SER A 632 -1.28 -34.89 18.14
C SER A 632 -1.76 -35.17 16.70
N HIS A 633 -1.82 -34.15 15.83
CA HIS A 633 -2.24 -34.25 14.43
C HIS A 633 -1.01 -34.13 13.53
N PRO A 634 -0.38 -35.24 13.12
CA PRO A 634 0.78 -35.17 12.23
C PRO A 634 0.36 -34.62 10.86
N ALA A 635 1.20 -33.77 10.24
CA ALA A 635 0.97 -33.31 8.87
C ALA A 635 1.03 -34.51 7.91
N HIS A 636 -0.12 -34.84 7.31
CA HIS A 636 -0.17 -35.83 6.24
C HIS A 636 0.25 -35.16 4.94
N THR A 637 1.43 -35.53 4.45
CA THR A 637 2.02 -34.93 3.25
C THR A 637 2.15 -35.96 2.12
N THR A 638 1.85 -35.55 0.89
CA THR A 638 2.03 -36.39 -0.29
C THR A 638 2.62 -35.54 -1.42
N THR A 639 3.61 -36.07 -2.14
CA THR A 639 4.08 -35.44 -3.38
C THR A 639 3.06 -35.70 -4.47
N ILE A 640 2.60 -34.64 -5.13
CA ILE A 640 1.61 -34.73 -6.21
C ILE A 640 2.20 -34.22 -7.52
N SER A 641 1.92 -34.93 -8.61
CA SER A 641 2.12 -34.42 -9.96
C SER A 641 0.94 -33.52 -10.29
N LEU A 642 1.20 -32.27 -10.64
CA LEU A 642 0.14 -31.32 -10.98
C LEU A 642 -0.37 -31.57 -12.41
N PRO A 643 -1.66 -31.32 -12.71
CA PRO A 643 -2.14 -31.30 -14.08
C PRO A 643 -1.41 -30.21 -14.88
N ALA A 644 -0.98 -30.53 -16.10
CA ALA A 644 -0.46 -29.52 -17.02
C ALA A 644 -1.59 -28.56 -17.41
N GLY A 645 -1.55 -27.33 -16.89
CA GLY A 645 -2.41 -26.24 -17.35
C GLY A 645 -3.03 -25.41 -16.23
N THR A 646 -2.29 -24.43 -15.74
CA THR A 646 -2.89 -23.12 -15.46
C THR A 646 -2.66 -22.31 -16.74
N PRO A 647 -3.65 -21.59 -17.29
CA PRO A 647 -3.34 -20.61 -18.32
C PRO A 647 -2.31 -19.67 -17.70
N ALA A 648 -1.16 -19.51 -18.36
CA ALA A 648 -0.46 -18.24 -18.21
C ALA A 648 -1.50 -17.15 -18.47
N PRO A 649 -1.54 -16.04 -17.69
CA PRO A 649 -2.38 -14.91 -18.04
C PRO A 649 -2.20 -14.66 -19.53
N SER A 650 -3.32 -14.62 -20.25
CA SER A 650 -3.33 -14.50 -21.70
C SER A 650 -2.35 -13.40 -22.08
N THR A 651 -1.44 -13.72 -23.00
CA THR A 651 -0.57 -12.81 -23.76
C THR A 651 -0.50 -11.37 -23.24
N ALA A 652 0.71 -10.95 -22.84
CA ALA A 652 1.05 -9.55 -22.57
C ALA A 652 0.16 -8.58 -23.39
N PRO A 653 -0.54 -7.64 -22.74
CA PRO A 653 -1.44 -6.73 -23.43
C PRO A 653 -0.70 -6.04 -24.57
N THR A 654 -1.38 -5.83 -25.70
CA THR A 654 -0.84 -5.24 -26.93
C THR A 654 -0.30 -3.82 -26.76
N ASP A 655 -0.47 -3.23 -25.57
CA ASP A 655 -0.17 -1.84 -25.26
C ASP A 655 1.20 -1.65 -24.59
N VAL A 656 2.05 -2.68 -24.55
CA VAL A 656 3.45 -2.50 -24.14
C VAL A 656 4.17 -1.66 -25.21
N PRO A 657 4.83 -0.54 -24.86
CA PRO A 657 5.66 0.19 -25.80
C PRO A 657 6.79 -0.73 -26.28
N ASN A 658 6.72 -1.17 -27.54
CA ASN A 658 7.80 -1.89 -28.17
C ASN A 658 9.02 -0.96 -28.26
N ARG A 659 10.09 -1.31 -27.52
CA ARG A 659 11.41 -0.70 -27.69
C ARG A 659 11.82 -0.79 -29.16
N PRO A 660 12.25 0.31 -29.83
CA PRO A 660 12.62 0.26 -31.23
C PRO A 660 13.82 -0.68 -31.46
N VAL A 661 13.60 -1.80 -32.15
CA VAL A 661 14.68 -2.64 -32.68
C VAL A 661 14.97 -2.18 -34.11
N ARG A 662 16.25 -1.91 -34.40
CA ARG A 662 16.72 -1.54 -35.75
C ARG A 662 16.28 -2.57 -36.79
N PRO A 663 15.78 -2.17 -37.97
CA PRO A 663 15.32 -3.11 -38.98
C PRO A 663 16.49 -3.84 -39.64
N SER A 664 16.52 -5.17 -39.50
CA SER A 664 17.29 -6.04 -40.38
C SER A 664 16.40 -6.52 -41.53
N ASN A 665 16.87 -6.29 -42.75
CA ASN A 665 16.21 -6.58 -44.03
C ASN A 665 15.41 -7.88 -44.10
N ALA A 666 14.12 -7.74 -44.42
CA ALA A 666 13.28 -8.83 -44.87
C ALA A 666 13.64 -9.25 -46.30
N LYS A 667 13.75 -10.56 -46.53
CA LYS A 667 13.42 -11.16 -47.83
C LYS A 667 12.15 -11.99 -47.66
N THR A 668 11.18 -11.58 -48.43
CA THR A 668 9.87 -12.16 -48.72
C THR A 668 9.89 -13.66 -49.02
N ASN A 669 8.91 -14.41 -48.50
CA ASN A 669 7.97 -15.19 -49.31
C ASN A 669 6.90 -15.88 -48.42
N SER A 670 5.65 -15.77 -48.87
CA SER A 670 4.44 -16.46 -48.41
C SER A 670 3.73 -17.02 -49.66
N PRO A 671 2.68 -17.85 -49.57
CA PRO A 671 2.36 -18.94 -48.62
C PRO A 671 1.75 -20.20 -49.32
N SER A 672 1.23 -21.11 -48.48
CA SER A 672 0.23 -22.19 -48.77
C SER A 672 0.81 -23.55 -49.18
N SER A 673 0.29 -24.73 -48.81
CA SER A 673 -0.82 -25.16 -47.94
C SER A 673 -0.73 -26.70 -47.83
N SER A 674 -0.88 -27.27 -46.62
CA SER A 674 -1.57 -28.54 -46.23
C SER A 674 -1.30 -29.88 -46.99
N PRO A 675 -1.69 -31.06 -46.47
CA PRO A 675 -1.74 -31.56 -45.08
C PRO A 675 -1.13 -32.98 -44.92
N THR A 676 -1.28 -33.53 -43.70
CA THR A 676 -1.56 -34.95 -43.37
C THR A 676 -0.43 -35.84 -42.80
N THR A 677 -0.70 -36.29 -41.57
CA THR A 677 -0.52 -37.63 -40.98
C THR A 677 0.85 -38.18 -40.58
N ALA A 678 0.92 -38.45 -39.26
CA ALA A 678 1.11 -39.77 -38.65
C ALA A 678 2.53 -40.32 -38.44
N PHE A 679 2.79 -40.52 -37.12
CA PHE A 679 3.38 -41.69 -36.47
C PHE A 679 4.91 -41.87 -36.43
N GLU A 680 5.34 -42.10 -35.18
CA GLU A 680 6.41 -42.99 -34.70
C GLU A 680 7.90 -42.60 -34.90
N THR A 681 8.46 -42.10 -33.80
CA THR A 681 9.75 -42.49 -33.16
C THR A 681 10.21 -43.95 -33.39
N PRO A 682 11.42 -44.38 -32.93
CA PRO A 682 12.64 -43.65 -32.49
C PRO A 682 13.98 -44.29 -32.97
N VAL A 683 15.10 -43.78 -32.43
CA VAL A 683 16.23 -44.53 -31.80
C VAL A 683 17.66 -44.26 -32.33
N SER A 684 18.43 -43.66 -31.42
CA SER A 684 19.85 -43.91 -31.05
C SER A 684 21.06 -43.43 -31.84
N ALA A 685 21.92 -42.81 -31.01
CA ALA A 685 23.36 -43.09 -30.79
C ALA A 685 24.41 -42.33 -31.63
N SER A 686 24.92 -41.22 -31.05
CA SER A 686 26.27 -41.03 -30.47
C SER A 686 27.40 -42.05 -30.80
N PRO A 687 28.72 -41.73 -30.61
CA PRO A 687 29.39 -40.43 -30.34
C PRO A 687 30.86 -40.26 -30.92
N SER A 688 31.50 -39.11 -30.59
CA SER A 688 32.95 -38.91 -30.27
C SER A 688 33.97 -38.54 -31.40
N PRO A 689 35.22 -38.08 -31.11
CA PRO A 689 35.63 -36.73 -30.62
C PRO A 689 36.95 -36.18 -31.26
N SER A 690 37.50 -35.03 -30.78
CA SER A 690 38.94 -34.77 -30.41
C SER A 690 39.62 -33.46 -30.89
N GLN A 691 40.19 -32.72 -29.91
CA GLN A 691 41.50 -31.96 -29.86
C GLN A 691 41.77 -30.79 -30.84
N ALA A 692 42.58 -29.74 -30.62
CA ALA A 692 43.31 -29.00 -29.55
C ALA A 692 44.57 -28.36 -30.23
N ALA A 693 44.92 -27.08 -29.98
CA ALA A 693 46.30 -26.50 -29.91
C ALA A 693 46.39 -24.97 -30.14
N GLU A 694 47.35 -24.33 -29.44
CA GLU A 694 47.65 -22.90 -29.24
C GLU A 694 48.56 -22.21 -30.30
N ALA A 695 48.65 -20.87 -30.26
CA ALA A 695 49.87 -20.09 -30.60
C ALA A 695 49.84 -18.62 -30.10
N GLU A 696 50.93 -18.15 -29.47
CA GLU A 696 51.21 -16.76 -29.03
C GLU A 696 52.02 -15.92 -30.05
N LYS A 697 51.92 -14.57 -30.01
CA LYS A 697 52.93 -13.60 -30.52
C LYS A 697 52.99 -12.28 -29.71
N GLU A 698 54.20 -11.74 -29.63
CA GLU A 698 54.73 -10.72 -28.70
C GLU A 698 54.29 -9.24 -28.88
N ASN A 699 54.38 -8.47 -27.78
CA ASN A 699 54.06 -7.04 -27.64
C ASN A 699 55.33 -6.14 -27.51
N PHE A 700 55.27 -4.93 -28.06
CA PHE A 700 56.30 -3.86 -27.93
C PHE A 700 55.72 -2.66 -27.16
N LEU A 701 55.82 -2.68 -25.83
CA LEU A 701 56.08 -1.56 -24.88
C LEU A 701 55.71 -1.99 -23.43
N PRO A 702 56.48 -1.60 -22.40
CA PRO A 702 56.37 -2.12 -21.04
C PRO A 702 55.20 -1.51 -20.26
N SER A 703 54.67 -2.29 -19.32
CA SER A 703 53.58 -1.98 -18.39
C SER A 703 53.90 -0.75 -17.51
N PRO A 704 52.87 0.00 -17.03
CA PRO A 704 51.87 -0.56 -16.11
C PRO A 704 50.43 -0.58 -16.64
N PHE A 705 50.18 -0.41 -17.94
CA PHE A 705 48.82 -0.30 -18.48
C PHE A 705 48.29 -1.58 -19.14
N PRO A 706 47.02 -1.95 -18.91
CA PRO A 706 46.42 -3.18 -19.46
C PRO A 706 46.30 -3.10 -20.99
N THR A 707 46.73 -4.15 -21.68
CA THR A 707 46.61 -4.27 -23.14
C THR A 707 45.26 -4.89 -23.51
N PHE A 708 44.37 -4.13 -24.14
CA PHE A 708 43.01 -4.57 -24.48
C PHE A 708 42.90 -5.42 -25.77
N GLY A 709 43.99 -6.00 -26.28
CA GLY A 709 43.94 -6.83 -27.50
C GLY A 709 43.42 -6.13 -28.77
N VAL A 710 43.37 -4.79 -28.77
CA VAL A 710 42.84 -3.97 -29.88
C VAL A 710 43.95 -3.26 -30.65
N SER A 711 43.63 -2.83 -31.88
CA SER A 711 44.59 -2.14 -32.75
C SER A 711 45.21 -0.88 -32.10
N LYS A 712 46.44 -0.54 -32.49
CA LYS A 712 47.17 0.63 -31.97
C LYS A 712 46.39 1.95 -32.08
N ARG A 713 45.56 2.11 -33.11
CA ARG A 713 44.70 3.31 -33.26
C ARG A 713 43.57 3.31 -32.23
N THR A 714 42.96 2.16 -31.98
CA THR A 714 41.86 2.02 -31.01
C THR A 714 42.35 2.29 -29.59
N GLN A 715 43.55 1.84 -29.24
CA GLN A 715 44.12 2.06 -27.91
C GLN A 715 44.38 3.55 -27.61
N ILE A 716 44.78 4.34 -28.62
CA ILE A 716 44.94 5.80 -28.47
C ILE A 716 43.59 6.48 -28.21
N TRP A 717 42.52 6.06 -28.90
CA TRP A 717 41.17 6.58 -28.67
C TRP A 717 40.64 6.24 -27.27
N ILE A 718 40.91 5.03 -26.77
CA ILE A 718 40.48 4.59 -25.43
C ILE A 718 41.14 5.45 -24.34
N TYR A 719 42.46 5.65 -24.40
CA TYR A 719 43.13 6.50 -23.42
C TYR A 719 42.79 7.99 -23.57
N GLY A 720 42.54 8.45 -24.80
CA GLY A 720 42.04 9.81 -25.05
C GLY A 720 40.65 10.04 -24.43
N ALA A 721 39.74 9.08 -24.57
CA ALA A 721 38.42 9.14 -23.96
C ALA A 721 38.48 9.09 -22.42
N LEU A 722 39.32 8.21 -21.86
CA LEU A 722 39.55 8.13 -20.41
C LEU A 722 40.06 9.46 -19.84
N ALA A 723 41.01 10.13 -20.52
CA ALA A 723 41.51 11.43 -20.08
C ALA A 723 40.42 12.52 -20.11
N LEU A 724 39.52 12.49 -21.10
CA LEU A 724 38.39 13.41 -21.22
C LEU A 724 37.35 13.19 -20.11
N ILE A 725 37.03 11.93 -19.81
CA ILE A 725 36.13 11.58 -18.70
C ILE A 725 36.71 12.06 -17.36
N LEU A 726 38.01 11.87 -17.15
CA LEU A 726 38.68 12.30 -15.92
C LEU A 726 38.66 13.83 -15.76
N LEU A 727 38.85 14.58 -16.86
CA LEU A 727 38.68 16.03 -16.89
C LEU A 727 37.25 16.48 -16.57
N PHE A 728 36.24 15.75 -17.08
CA PHE A 728 34.83 16.01 -16.78
C PHE A 728 34.50 15.76 -15.30
N CYS A 729 34.96 14.64 -14.73
CA CYS A 729 34.75 14.34 -13.32
C CYS A 729 35.42 15.36 -12.39
N VAL A 730 36.63 15.82 -12.71
CA VAL A 730 37.33 16.86 -11.92
C VAL A 730 36.61 18.20 -11.99
N SER A 731 36.12 18.60 -13.17
CA SER A 731 35.37 19.85 -13.33
C SER A 731 34.01 19.79 -12.63
N LEU A 732 33.30 18.66 -12.66
CA LEU A 732 32.07 18.43 -11.91
C LEU A 732 32.31 18.48 -10.38
N ALA A 733 33.39 17.88 -9.90
CA ALA A 733 33.76 17.95 -8.48
C ALA A 733 34.05 19.39 -8.01
N ILE A 734 34.74 20.19 -8.84
CA ILE A 734 34.98 21.61 -8.57
C ILE A 734 33.66 22.39 -8.55
N TYR A 735 32.76 22.13 -9.48
CA TYR A 735 31.44 22.75 -9.53
C TYR A 735 30.61 22.44 -8.28
N LEU A 736 30.52 21.18 -7.88
CA LEU A 736 29.78 20.75 -6.68
C LEU A 736 30.41 21.34 -5.40
N PHE A 737 31.74 21.43 -5.34
CA PHE A 737 32.43 22.08 -4.22
C PHE A 737 32.11 23.58 -4.12
N LEU A 738 32.09 24.29 -5.25
CA LEU A 738 31.72 25.71 -5.30
C LEU A 738 30.23 25.94 -4.99
N ALA A 739 29.34 25.06 -5.49
CA ALA A 739 27.92 25.09 -5.21
C ALA A 739 27.62 24.86 -3.72
N ARG A 740 28.29 23.88 -3.10
CA ARG A 740 28.22 23.64 -1.64
C ARG A 740 28.72 24.84 -0.85
N ARG A 741 29.80 25.49 -1.28
CA ARG A 741 30.36 26.69 -0.62
C ARG A 741 29.45 27.92 -0.76
N ARG A 742 28.68 28.05 -1.86
CA ARG A 742 27.64 29.08 -2.01
C ARG A 742 26.44 28.84 -1.09
N ARG A 743 25.93 27.60 -1.00
CA ARG A 743 24.82 27.27 -0.07
C ARG A 743 25.17 27.55 1.39
N MET A 744 26.39 27.23 1.80
CA MET A 744 26.87 27.52 3.16
C MET A 744 27.02 29.02 3.47
N ARG A 745 27.15 29.89 2.45
CA ARG A 745 27.16 31.35 2.62
C ARG A 745 25.75 31.95 2.62
N ALA A 746 24.82 31.40 1.85
CA ALA A 746 23.42 31.85 1.85
C ALA A 746 22.65 31.49 3.15
N SER A 747 23.10 30.46 3.88
CA SER A 747 22.50 30.04 5.16
C SER A 747 22.79 31.01 6.33
N ARG A 748 23.58 32.07 6.15
CA ARG A 748 24.06 32.92 7.25
C ARG A 748 23.43 34.31 7.33
N ASP A 749 22.64 34.72 6.32
CA ASP A 749 22.10 36.09 6.21
C ASP A 749 20.56 36.17 6.22
N ASN A 750 19.83 35.10 6.55
CA ASN A 750 18.36 35.15 6.74
C ASN A 750 17.98 35.13 8.23
N TYR A 751 18.35 36.18 8.96
CA TYR A 751 17.64 36.62 10.17
C TYR A 751 17.87 38.13 10.34
N GLU A 752 17.15 38.92 9.55
CA GLU A 752 16.83 40.29 9.93
C GLU A 752 15.34 40.48 9.70
N PHE A 753 14.59 40.45 10.81
CA PHE A 753 13.17 40.73 10.88
C PHE A 753 12.98 42.24 10.73
N GLU A 754 12.32 42.68 9.66
CA GLU A 754 11.79 44.04 9.58
C GLU A 754 10.42 44.06 10.27
N MET A 755 10.36 44.70 11.44
CA MET A 755 9.13 44.94 12.19
C MET A 755 8.27 45.94 11.41
N LEU A 756 7.07 45.53 11.02
CA LEU A 756 5.99 46.45 10.68
C LEU A 756 5.35 46.90 12.00
N ASP A 757 5.57 48.17 12.35
CA ASP A 757 4.83 48.86 13.41
C ASP A 757 3.89 49.88 12.77
N ASP A 758 2.68 49.92 13.31
CA ASP A 758 1.54 50.70 12.87
C ASP A 758 1.79 52.21 13.05
N GLY A 759 1.21 53.05 12.20
CA GLY A 759 1.39 54.50 12.30
C GLY A 759 0.41 55.32 11.48
N ASP A 760 -0.68 55.68 12.14
CA ASP A 760 -1.73 56.60 11.70
C ASP A 760 -1.23 57.96 11.20
N GLU A 761 -2.07 58.55 10.35
CA GLU A 761 -2.02 59.94 9.88
C GLU A 761 -2.05 60.94 11.05
N GLU A 762 -1.12 61.89 11.09
CA GLU A 762 -1.39 63.34 11.18
C GLU A 762 -0.09 64.16 11.35
N GLY A 763 -0.02 65.30 10.66
CA GLY A 763 0.58 66.50 11.25
C GLY A 763 2.05 66.82 10.96
N GLY A 764 2.29 67.53 9.84
CA GLY A 764 2.84 68.88 9.91
C GLY A 764 4.33 69.12 10.27
N ALA A 765 5.05 69.57 9.24
CA ALA A 765 5.96 70.72 9.23
C ALA A 765 7.42 70.61 9.71
N GLY A 766 8.32 70.96 8.77
CA GLY A 766 9.67 71.51 9.00
C GLY A 766 10.78 70.45 9.07
N THR A 767 11.96 70.56 8.46
CA THR A 767 12.60 71.68 7.76
C THR A 767 13.67 71.14 6.81
N ARG A 768 13.60 71.67 5.59
CA ARG A 768 14.59 71.85 4.52
C ARG A 768 16.09 71.91 4.92
N MET A 769 16.91 71.52 3.94
CA MET A 769 18.30 71.97 3.60
C MET A 769 19.42 70.95 3.90
N LEU A 770 20.45 70.75 3.07
CA LEU A 770 20.85 71.24 1.74
C LEU A 770 22.08 70.43 1.29
N ASN A 771 22.24 70.30 -0.03
CA ASN A 771 23.50 70.20 -0.80
C ASN A 771 24.48 69.04 -0.51
N GLY A 772 25.02 68.31 -1.50
CA GLY A 772 25.03 68.51 -2.94
C GLY A 772 26.43 68.25 -3.52
N ARG A 773 26.45 67.60 -4.70
CA ARG A 773 27.53 67.44 -5.70
C ARG A 773 28.57 66.34 -5.44
N ARG A 774 29.07 65.59 -6.44
CA ARG A 774 28.77 65.30 -7.86
C ARG A 774 29.90 64.36 -8.34
N ARG A 775 29.59 63.31 -9.14
CA ARG A 775 30.30 62.89 -10.38
C ARG A 775 29.80 61.49 -10.77
N ALA A 776 29.01 61.35 -11.86
CA ALA A 776 29.41 61.17 -13.27
C ALA A 776 29.49 59.67 -13.62
N ARG A 777 28.44 59.08 -14.22
CA ARG A 777 28.08 58.97 -15.66
C ARG A 777 29.13 58.28 -16.56
N ARG A 778 28.73 57.12 -17.11
CA ARG A 778 28.71 56.70 -18.54
C ARG A 778 28.76 55.16 -18.58
N GLY A 779 28.05 54.44 -19.44
CA GLY A 779 27.12 54.73 -20.55
C GLY A 779 26.57 53.36 -20.99
N GLY A 780 25.27 53.24 -21.28
CA GLY A 780 24.71 53.37 -22.64
C GLY A 780 24.35 51.96 -23.12
N GLU A 781 23.11 51.51 -22.96
CA GLU A 781 21.93 51.73 -23.82
C GLU A 781 22.00 51.01 -25.18
N LEU A 782 20.97 50.20 -25.45
CA LEU A 782 20.13 50.10 -26.67
C LEU A 782 19.57 48.67 -26.79
N TYR A 783 18.31 48.40 -27.10
CA TYR A 783 17.02 49.09 -27.00
C TYR A 783 15.93 48.00 -27.22
N ASP A 784 14.77 48.28 -26.67
CA ASP A 784 13.50 47.55 -26.71
C ASP A 784 12.75 47.73 -28.06
N ALA A 785 11.95 46.75 -28.50
CA ALA A 785 10.78 46.97 -29.39
C ALA A 785 10.02 45.68 -29.81
N PHE A 786 8.82 45.54 -29.23
CA PHE A 786 7.52 45.18 -29.84
C PHE A 786 7.21 43.74 -30.33
N ALA A 787 6.37 43.07 -29.52
CA ALA A 787 5.02 42.54 -29.81
C ALA A 787 4.67 41.96 -31.19
N GLY A 788 4.09 40.75 -31.17
CA GLY A 788 3.03 40.35 -32.11
C GLY A 788 3.07 38.92 -32.65
N GLU A 789 2.10 38.11 -32.22
CA GLU A 789 1.36 37.08 -32.97
C GLU A 789 1.91 35.65 -33.22
N SER A 790 0.94 34.73 -33.08
CA SER A 790 0.68 33.44 -33.73
C SER A 790 1.55 32.20 -33.42
N ASP A 791 0.88 31.26 -32.73
CA ASP A 791 0.56 29.88 -33.14
C ASP A 791 1.64 28.91 -33.67
N GLU A 792 1.46 27.68 -33.15
CA GLU A 792 1.83 26.35 -33.64
C GLU A 792 3.22 25.78 -33.34
N GLU A 793 3.15 24.66 -32.61
CA GLU A 793 3.98 23.45 -32.64
C GLU A 793 5.51 23.59 -32.73
N LEU A 794 6.19 23.08 -31.70
CA LEU A 794 7.22 22.06 -31.88
C LEU A 794 7.55 21.40 -30.53
N LEU A 795 6.99 20.20 -30.35
CA LEU A 795 7.48 19.20 -29.42
C LEU A 795 8.82 18.66 -29.92
N SER A 796 9.88 18.83 -29.12
CA SER A 796 10.85 17.77 -28.84
C SER A 796 11.89 18.31 -27.86
N GLU A 797 11.87 17.84 -26.61
CA GLU A 797 13.13 17.65 -25.90
C GLU A 797 12.95 16.54 -24.86
N SER A 798 13.73 15.49 -25.12
CA SER A 798 14.04 14.36 -24.27
C SER A 798 14.69 14.82 -22.96
N GLU A 799 14.32 14.22 -21.84
CA GLU A 799 15.27 14.08 -20.73
C GLU A 799 14.98 12.84 -19.88
N ASP A 800 15.98 11.95 -19.88
CA ASP A 800 16.12 10.76 -19.07
C ASP A 800 16.31 11.15 -17.58
N GLU A 801 15.42 10.73 -16.69
CA GLU A 801 15.68 10.72 -15.25
C GLU A 801 15.92 9.28 -14.77
N MET A 802 17.20 8.95 -14.60
CA MET A 802 17.66 7.75 -13.89
C MET A 802 17.70 8.01 -12.37
N PRO A 803 17.32 7.04 -11.53
CA PRO A 803 17.19 7.22 -10.09
C PRO A 803 18.54 7.24 -9.37
N TYR A 804 18.65 8.14 -8.38
CA TYR A 804 19.75 8.22 -7.43
C TYR A 804 19.87 6.92 -6.61
N ARG A 805 20.99 6.22 -6.79
CA ARG A 805 21.50 5.17 -5.90
C ARG A 805 22.40 5.83 -4.84
N ASP A 806 22.09 5.64 -3.56
CA ASP A 806 23.06 5.87 -2.48
C ASP A 806 23.46 4.50 -1.95
N GLU A 807 24.65 4.02 -2.36
CA GLU A 807 25.27 2.81 -1.83
C GLU A 807 26.09 3.19 -0.59
N GLY A 808 25.56 2.91 0.59
CA GLY A 808 26.34 2.86 1.82
C GLY A 808 27.05 1.52 1.93
N GLU A 809 28.33 1.48 1.55
CA GLU A 809 29.25 0.37 1.82
C GLU A 809 29.32 0.08 3.32
N PHE A 810 28.82 -1.09 3.73
CA PHE A 810 29.20 -1.75 4.97
C PHE A 810 30.34 -2.71 4.66
N ASN A 811 31.56 -2.44 5.14
CA ASN A 811 32.55 -3.50 5.27
C ASN A 811 33.43 -3.37 6.53
N GLU A 812 33.26 -4.40 7.37
CA GLU A 812 34.15 -5.09 8.30
C GLU A 812 35.26 -4.37 9.08
N LYS A 813 35.28 -4.65 10.40
CA LYS A 813 36.53 -4.96 11.12
C LYS A 813 36.38 -6.20 12.00
N SER A 814 36.83 -7.32 11.44
CA SER A 814 37.32 -8.49 12.17
C SER A 814 38.67 -8.16 12.83
N GLY A 815 38.81 -8.48 14.11
CA GLY A 815 40.05 -8.33 14.87
C GLY A 815 40.54 -9.69 15.35
N ALA A 816 41.52 -10.26 14.64
CA ALA A 816 42.31 -11.37 15.10
C ALA A 816 43.63 -10.86 15.72
N GLY A 817 43.98 -11.35 16.91
CA GLY A 817 45.27 -11.14 17.56
C GLY A 817 45.41 -12.06 18.77
N GLY A 818 46.30 -13.05 18.68
CA GLY A 818 46.44 -14.15 19.63
C GLY A 818 47.55 -14.01 20.69
N ALA A 819 47.62 -15.08 21.48
CA ALA A 819 48.71 -15.61 22.33
C ALA A 819 48.99 -14.96 23.71
N SER A 820 48.71 -15.70 24.80
CA SER A 820 49.74 -16.41 25.61
C SER A 820 49.20 -17.06 26.91
N GLU A 821 49.49 -18.38 27.02
CA GLU A 821 49.93 -19.23 28.16
C GLU A 821 49.29 -19.30 29.58
N ALA A 822 49.39 -20.54 30.08
CA ALA A 822 49.21 -21.12 31.43
C ALA A 822 47.77 -21.48 31.85
N GLY A 823 47.40 -22.69 32.26
CA GLY A 823 48.08 -23.95 32.62
C GLY A 823 47.19 -24.71 33.64
N SER A 824 47.32 -26.04 33.74
CA SER A 824 46.67 -26.99 34.70
C SER A 824 45.32 -27.61 34.25
N SER A 825 45.31 -28.86 33.75
CA SER A 825 45.18 -30.17 34.47
C SER A 825 43.80 -30.39 35.12
N GLY A 826 43.08 -31.51 34.97
CA GLY A 826 43.26 -32.75 34.21
C GLY A 826 42.00 -33.65 34.36
N SER A 827 42.06 -34.88 33.80
CA SER A 827 41.29 -36.12 34.13
C SER A 827 39.74 -36.04 34.25
N GLU A 828 38.88 -36.97 33.87
CA GLU A 828 38.93 -38.36 33.38
C GLU A 828 37.47 -38.78 33.09
N MET A 829 37.30 -39.71 32.14
CA MET A 829 36.24 -40.74 32.03
C MET A 829 34.87 -40.54 32.74
N ARG A 830 33.80 -40.46 31.93
CA ARG A 830 32.91 -41.60 31.64
C ARG A 830 31.92 -41.28 30.53
#